data_AF-A0A9P7KFG9-F1
#
_entry.id   AF-A0A9P7KFG9-F1
#
_cell.length_a   1.000
_cell.length_b   1.000
_cell.length_c   1.000
_cell.angle_alpha   90.00
_cell.angle_beta   90.00
_cell.angle_gamma   90.00
#
_symmetry.space_group_name_H-M   'P 1'
#
loop_
_entity.id
_entity.type
_entity.pdbx_description
1 polymer ?
#
loop_
_entity_poly.entity_id
_entity_poly.type
_entity_poly.pdbx_seq_one_letter_code
_entity_poly.pdbx_strand_id
1 'polypeptide(L)'
;MRSQTFAALVALLGASNVHAHNPRHVEIIHKRQATSTTAHPPAGGVTIIPNAPTGTGVPPLESLTFGMPSKATIPVTATFAAGATPPVSGAPGLPTPFVFKLGDWPAQDKVAPPDSDEVREWLKELDGVVIPDIKPTADGSNLLNYLTEKKILATFFVVGSRVIERPNVLLEEYMAGHEISVHTWSHRPLTSLTTEQVVAELGWTRHAIRTILGVTPTTMRPPFGDIDDRVRAIAMAMGLTPIMWTRTPDGGQFDTNDWRVAGGLVSGQDSFGTFQRILTNATAIDSGFIVLQHDLYELTVDLAIGYTLNAALNHNPSFKLLPIGQCSKIPTSNLYFESNQNHTFPNLTNANGGYDISGDGKIDFGPGKKSSSAGLTNAIGHRRPEVSVSKDKLIRNSKLLHSTAAVRACCGAVSSMSSLITIVRNKFLEAIRSVNPPGKWKILVVDDFTQKLLGTVLKQFDILQENVTLIESINNNREIQSGFEAMYLLMPTSQNVNRIIQDFAGTVKQYGGAHLFFIEGLEEHLFEKLTSSPAEPFLRGLREVFLNFTATEAQAFSLQDPALFFSLYSPPKGDSAFKSARVRVQEDLKFVSKIITNVCITLNEFPFIRYYVPPHHPPLGPLKPHAENRPPPPPEASSRWRTNLARGAEARAYESVEGDYLTKLLAFMVQHNLEEHKKQNPDFSKYQPGTPEASRPRATLFITDRSMDMVAPFLHEFTYQAMANDLLPIQDGTKYTYKFQSSVGSFEDKTAILTDTDSVWTDVRHLHMREAIDKLMLDFNKFLQENAVFKGEGAASLNDMKEMLASLPQYQEQREKFSLHLNMAQECMGIFEKDKLAAIANVEQNCATGLTAEAKTPKNLVEEMVPLLDSRDVLNINKVRIVALYIQHRDGVPEEDRRRLYQHARLTLAEQDAVNALNFLGVRINRTAADRDTKKKIKQKTSNDEEYELSRFKPLLRTVLEEHVAGKLDNSLFPYAKEAPSAAPLPSSLRSPPPQATSLRSQKPSWHRAPRQGATQTETRARLLVFIAGGATYSELREGYQLSSALNMDVYIGSTHTITPRHFIDDLKALDLGGVGSRALPNGLQDRPAHASFQEYYDEKYYTKDAPPRAPPASLPVPRDRHAPKISPTNSFASSVHSTAPTPSVKEEKKKKKGGLFRF
;
A
#
# COMPACT_ATOMS: atom_id res chain seq x y z
N MET A 1 -13.26 -0.11 -57.97
CA MET A 1 -14.63 -0.56 -58.36
C MET A 1 -14.62 -2.07 -58.55
N ARG A 2 -15.76 -2.75 -58.35
CA ARG A 2 -16.06 -4.16 -58.71
C ARG A 2 -15.12 -5.29 -58.19
N SER A 3 -15.51 -5.83 -57.04
CA SER A 3 -15.91 -7.24 -56.83
C SER A 3 -15.01 -8.45 -57.20
N GLN A 4 -14.91 -9.35 -56.20
CA GLN A 4 -15.05 -10.83 -56.28
C GLN A 4 -13.91 -11.74 -56.78
N THR A 5 -13.22 -12.32 -55.79
CA THR A 5 -13.06 -13.79 -55.55
C THR A 5 -12.72 -14.77 -56.68
N PHE A 6 -11.65 -15.53 -56.49
CA PHE A 6 -11.67 -17.00 -56.56
C PHE A 6 -10.61 -17.62 -55.62
N ALA A 7 -10.60 -18.95 -55.43
CA ALA A 7 -9.82 -19.62 -54.38
C ALA A 7 -9.24 -21.00 -54.80
N ALA A 8 -8.44 -21.58 -53.88
CA ALA A 8 -8.10 -22.99 -53.67
C ALA A 8 -6.91 -23.66 -54.40
N LEU A 9 -6.05 -24.29 -53.58
CA LEU A 9 -5.35 -25.57 -53.79
C LEU A 9 -5.09 -26.12 -52.35
N VAL A 10 -5.62 -27.23 -51.83
CA VAL A 10 -5.69 -28.67 -52.25
C VAL A 10 -4.36 -29.41 -52.00
N ALA A 11 -4.28 -30.60 -51.37
CA ALA A 11 -5.16 -31.41 -50.50
C ALA A 11 -4.36 -32.66 -50.00
N LEU A 12 -5.04 -33.78 -49.66
CA LEU A 12 -4.58 -35.19 -49.52
C LEU A 12 -3.90 -35.57 -48.18
N LEU A 13 -4.20 -36.70 -47.50
CA LEU A 13 -5.17 -37.82 -47.64
C LEU A 13 -5.77 -38.18 -46.24
N GLY A 14 -6.83 -38.98 -46.06
CA GLY A 14 -7.80 -39.57 -47.01
C GLY A 14 -8.37 -40.94 -46.56
N ALA A 15 -9.64 -41.22 -46.91
CA ALA A 15 -10.38 -42.52 -46.86
C ALA A 15 -10.83 -43.08 -45.47
N SER A 16 -11.94 -43.81 -45.30
CA SER A 16 -13.18 -43.96 -46.11
C SER A 16 -14.28 -44.82 -45.41
N ASN A 17 -15.55 -44.63 -45.83
CA ASN A 17 -16.63 -45.65 -45.99
C ASN A 17 -17.37 -46.27 -44.75
N VAL A 18 -18.68 -46.65 -44.81
CA VAL A 18 -19.83 -46.23 -45.68
C VAL A 18 -21.21 -46.76 -45.19
N HIS A 19 -22.31 -46.02 -45.45
CA HIS A 19 -23.75 -46.45 -45.57
C HIS A 19 -24.55 -47.00 -44.35
N ALA A 20 -25.90 -47.01 -44.31
CA ALA A 20 -26.96 -46.22 -45.00
C ALA A 20 -28.39 -46.51 -44.44
N HIS A 21 -29.40 -45.81 -44.98
CA HIS A 21 -30.85 -46.10 -45.04
C HIS A 21 -31.85 -45.69 -43.92
N ASN A 22 -32.53 -44.57 -44.19
CA ASN A 22 -34.01 -44.42 -44.13
C ASN A 22 -34.57 -44.70 -45.58
N PRO A 23 -35.89 -44.79 -45.94
CA PRO A 23 -36.81 -43.61 -45.98
C PRO A 23 -38.37 -43.91 -45.94
N ARG A 24 -39.18 -42.86 -46.24
CA ARG A 24 -40.62 -42.79 -46.68
C ARG A 24 -41.69 -42.66 -45.57
N HIS A 25 -42.82 -41.95 -45.73
CA HIS A 25 -43.43 -41.08 -46.79
C HIS A 25 -44.00 -39.80 -46.07
N VAL A 26 -44.17 -38.56 -46.60
CA VAL A 26 -44.64 -37.97 -47.89
C VAL A 26 -46.17 -38.12 -48.11
N GLU A 27 -47.02 -37.08 -48.16
CA GLU A 27 -46.90 -35.62 -47.92
C GLU A 27 -48.17 -35.04 -47.18
N ILE A 28 -48.94 -33.96 -47.46
CA ILE A 28 -49.03 -32.98 -48.57
C ILE A 28 -49.54 -31.56 -48.16
N ILE A 29 -49.10 -30.54 -48.90
CA ILE A 29 -49.42 -29.07 -48.93
C ILE A 29 -50.90 -28.62 -48.66
N HIS A 30 -51.15 -27.62 -47.76
CA HIS A 30 -51.73 -26.29 -48.11
C HIS A 30 -51.83 -25.21 -46.99
N LYS A 31 -52.30 -24.00 -47.37
CA LYS A 31 -52.09 -22.69 -46.72
C LYS A 31 -53.25 -22.15 -45.85
N ARG A 32 -52.87 -21.26 -44.90
CA ARG A 32 -53.56 -20.04 -44.42
C ARG A 32 -54.72 -20.10 -43.40
N GLN A 33 -54.51 -19.31 -42.34
CA GLN A 33 -55.44 -18.39 -41.64
C GLN A 33 -56.62 -18.92 -40.79
N ALA A 34 -56.33 -19.00 -39.48
CA ALA A 34 -57.03 -18.28 -38.39
C ALA A 34 -58.37 -18.81 -37.81
N THR A 35 -58.69 -18.24 -36.63
CA THR A 35 -59.93 -18.32 -35.81
C THR A 35 -60.20 -19.55 -34.94
N SER A 36 -59.99 -19.34 -33.62
CA SER A 36 -60.88 -19.64 -32.47
C SER A 36 -61.31 -21.07 -32.04
N THR A 37 -61.26 -21.23 -30.71
CA THR A 37 -62.19 -22.01 -29.82
C THR A 37 -62.21 -23.54 -29.83
N THR A 38 -61.50 -24.11 -28.84
CA THR A 38 -62.00 -25.06 -27.81
C THR A 38 -62.83 -26.29 -28.18
N ALA A 39 -62.33 -27.49 -27.84
CA ALA A 39 -62.83 -28.26 -26.69
C ALA A 39 -61.89 -29.42 -26.24
N HIS A 40 -61.81 -29.63 -24.92
CA HIS A 40 -61.30 -30.83 -24.22
C HIS A 40 -62.46 -31.87 -24.05
N PRO A 41 -62.30 -33.10 -23.48
CA PRO A 41 -61.40 -33.60 -22.42
C PRO A 41 -60.77 -34.98 -22.77
N PRO A 42 -60.30 -35.88 -21.86
CA PRO A 42 -60.09 -35.84 -20.38
C PRO A 42 -58.63 -36.21 -19.97
N ALA A 43 -58.31 -36.61 -18.73
CA ALA A 43 -58.44 -36.05 -17.36
C ALA A 43 -57.63 -37.01 -16.44
N GLY A 44 -57.10 -36.67 -15.25
CA GLY A 44 -56.95 -35.44 -14.47
C GLY A 44 -55.94 -35.75 -13.32
N GLY A 45 -55.55 -34.84 -12.43
CA GLY A 45 -56.04 -33.48 -12.21
C GLY A 45 -56.16 -33.19 -10.70
N VAL A 46 -55.03 -32.89 -10.05
CA VAL A 46 -55.01 -32.17 -8.76
C VAL A 46 -54.44 -30.78 -9.03
N THR A 47 -55.09 -29.76 -8.49
CA THR A 47 -55.17 -28.44 -9.14
C THR A 47 -54.25 -27.41 -8.50
N ILE A 48 -53.47 -26.70 -9.32
CA ILE A 48 -52.88 -25.41 -8.93
C ILE A 48 -54.03 -24.40 -8.79
N ILE A 49 -54.23 -23.87 -7.58
CA ILE A 49 -55.09 -22.70 -7.38
C ILE A 49 -54.24 -21.44 -7.55
N PRO A 50 -54.51 -20.57 -8.56
CA PRO A 50 -53.78 -19.33 -8.71
C PRO A 50 -54.36 -18.20 -7.84
N ASN A 51 -53.46 -17.36 -7.31
CA ASN A 51 -53.68 -16.02 -6.77
C ASN A 51 -54.72 -15.83 -5.65
N ALA A 52 -54.21 -15.78 -4.41
CA ALA A 52 -54.58 -14.73 -3.46
C ALA A 52 -53.30 -13.92 -3.12
N PRO A 53 -53.34 -12.58 -2.99
CA PRO A 53 -52.13 -11.77 -2.86
C PRO A 53 -51.60 -11.72 -1.41
N THR A 54 -50.48 -12.39 -1.14
CA THR A 54 -49.79 -12.35 0.17
C THR A 54 -48.41 -11.67 0.09
N GLY A 55 -48.42 -10.34 0.05
CA GLY A 55 -47.37 -9.49 0.62
C GLY A 55 -46.07 -9.28 -0.19
N THR A 56 -45.26 -10.31 -0.40
CA THR A 56 -43.80 -10.14 -0.60
C THR A 56 -43.35 -9.98 -2.06
N GLY A 57 -43.90 -10.78 -2.97
CA GLY A 57 -43.57 -10.73 -4.40
C GLY A 57 -42.10 -11.04 -4.72
N VAL A 58 -41.55 -12.08 -4.08
CA VAL A 58 -40.17 -12.56 -4.27
C VAL A 58 -39.97 -13.13 -5.69
N PRO A 59 -38.84 -12.86 -6.38
CA PRO A 59 -38.57 -13.42 -7.71
C PRO A 59 -38.26 -14.94 -7.70
N PRO A 60 -38.41 -15.63 -8.84
CA PRO A 60 -37.91 -16.99 -9.04
C PRO A 60 -36.40 -17.12 -8.74
N LEU A 61 -35.98 -18.24 -8.14
CA LEU A 61 -34.59 -18.49 -7.70
C LEU A 61 -33.57 -18.25 -8.83
N GLU A 62 -33.90 -18.68 -10.05
CA GLU A 62 -33.07 -18.52 -11.25
C GLU A 62 -32.88 -17.07 -11.72
N SER A 63 -33.73 -16.15 -11.24
CA SER A 63 -33.63 -14.72 -11.54
C SER A 63 -32.92 -13.91 -10.46
N LEU A 64 -32.61 -14.50 -9.28
CA LEU A 64 -31.86 -13.86 -8.20
C LEU A 64 -30.39 -13.63 -8.62
N THR A 65 -30.17 -12.51 -9.32
CA THR A 65 -28.93 -12.18 -10.02
C THR A 65 -28.55 -10.71 -9.80
N PHE A 66 -27.27 -10.39 -9.97
CA PHE A 66 -26.73 -9.04 -9.79
C PHE A 66 -27.38 -8.03 -10.76
N GLY A 67 -27.97 -6.96 -10.22
CA GLY A 67 -28.53 -5.86 -11.01
C GLY A 67 -30.06 -5.87 -11.19
N MET A 68 -30.82 -6.72 -10.48
CA MET A 68 -32.28 -6.57 -10.44
C MET A 68 -32.71 -5.24 -9.79
N PRO A 69 -33.82 -4.63 -10.24
CA PRO A 69 -34.31 -3.36 -9.70
C PRO A 69 -34.93 -3.55 -8.32
N SER A 70 -34.40 -2.84 -7.32
CA SER A 70 -34.94 -2.79 -5.96
C SER A 70 -36.36 -2.23 -5.92
N LYS A 71 -37.22 -2.74 -5.04
CA LYS A 71 -38.56 -2.17 -4.84
C LYS A 71 -38.48 -0.85 -4.06
N ALA A 72 -39.53 -0.04 -4.15
CA ALA A 72 -39.65 1.17 -3.33
C ALA A 72 -39.84 0.79 -1.86
N THR A 73 -39.13 1.49 -0.96
CA THR A 73 -39.17 1.26 0.49
C THR A 73 -40.59 1.35 1.05
N ILE A 74 -41.06 0.27 1.70
CA ILE A 74 -42.32 0.27 2.43
C ILE A 74 -42.10 0.99 3.78
N PRO A 75 -42.93 2.00 4.14
CA PRO A 75 -42.79 2.70 5.42
C PRO A 75 -43.20 1.80 6.60
N VAL A 76 -42.51 1.96 7.73
CA VAL A 76 -42.75 1.26 9.02
C VAL A 76 -44.22 1.32 9.43
N THR A 77 -44.76 0.20 9.89
CA THR A 77 -46.23 0.02 10.03
C THR A 77 -46.77 0.50 11.37
N ALA A 78 -45.92 0.62 12.40
CA ALA A 78 -46.31 0.96 13.76
C ALA A 78 -45.47 2.09 14.39
N THR A 79 -46.12 2.97 15.15
CA THR A 79 -45.47 3.95 16.03
C THR A 79 -45.84 3.66 17.49
N PHE A 80 -44.90 3.11 18.27
CA PHE A 80 -45.12 2.81 19.68
C PHE A 80 -44.97 4.05 20.55
N ALA A 81 -45.79 4.15 21.61
CA ALA A 81 -45.73 5.24 22.58
C ALA A 81 -44.77 4.91 23.74
N ALA A 82 -44.15 5.94 24.31
CA ALA A 82 -43.33 5.81 25.50
C ALA A 82 -44.12 5.20 26.68
N GLY A 83 -43.46 4.32 27.44
CA GLY A 83 -44.06 3.54 28.52
C GLY A 83 -44.78 2.26 28.08
N ALA A 84 -44.89 1.97 26.77
CA ALA A 84 -45.40 0.68 26.31
C ALA A 84 -44.47 -0.47 26.75
N THR A 85 -45.05 -1.55 27.27
CA THR A 85 -44.29 -2.69 27.80
C THR A 85 -43.92 -3.67 26.68
N PRO A 86 -42.63 -4.03 26.51
CA PRO A 86 -42.21 -5.03 25.53
C PRO A 86 -42.66 -6.45 25.95
N PRO A 87 -42.67 -7.43 25.03
CA PRO A 87 -43.04 -8.82 25.32
C PRO A 87 -41.99 -9.58 26.16
N VAL A 88 -40.87 -8.97 26.52
CA VAL A 88 -39.80 -9.57 27.33
C VAL A 88 -40.15 -9.49 28.82
N SER A 89 -40.28 -10.65 29.46
CA SER A 89 -40.65 -10.74 30.88
C SER A 89 -39.58 -10.10 31.79
N GLY A 90 -39.99 -9.08 32.55
CA GLY A 90 -39.12 -8.35 33.47
C GLY A 90 -38.38 -7.14 32.87
N ALA A 91 -38.47 -6.91 31.56
CA ALA A 91 -37.90 -5.72 30.94
C ALA A 91 -38.69 -4.44 31.28
N PRO A 92 -38.04 -3.26 31.33
CA PRO A 92 -38.72 -1.98 31.52
C PRO A 92 -39.61 -1.61 30.32
N GLY A 93 -40.59 -0.74 30.55
CA GLY A 93 -41.36 -0.11 29.46
C GLY A 93 -40.50 0.86 28.64
N LEU A 94 -40.85 1.03 27.37
CA LEU A 94 -40.07 1.81 26.41
C LEU A 94 -39.78 3.26 26.88
N PRO A 95 -38.58 3.79 26.61
CA PRO A 95 -38.22 5.16 26.98
C PRO A 95 -38.99 6.23 26.17
N THR A 96 -38.74 7.51 26.48
CA THR A 96 -39.27 8.64 25.70
C THR A 96 -38.83 8.57 24.24
N PRO A 97 -39.63 9.07 23.27
CA PRO A 97 -39.33 8.88 21.85
C PRO A 97 -37.95 9.42 21.48
N PHE A 98 -37.15 8.59 20.82
CA PHE A 98 -35.78 8.94 20.42
C PHE A 98 -35.77 10.08 19.41
N VAL A 99 -35.08 11.17 19.75
CA VAL A 99 -34.87 12.32 18.85
C VAL A 99 -33.41 12.35 18.43
N PHE A 100 -33.12 11.86 17.23
CA PHE A 100 -31.77 11.89 16.68
C PHE A 100 -31.26 13.33 16.56
N LYS A 101 -30.04 13.56 17.03
CA LYS A 101 -29.30 14.81 16.86
C LYS A 101 -27.88 14.47 16.44
N LEU A 102 -27.43 15.09 15.36
CA LEU A 102 -26.15 14.78 14.71
C LEU A 102 -24.90 15.08 15.56
N GLY A 103 -25.03 15.87 16.63
CA GLY A 103 -23.93 16.19 17.56
C GLY A 103 -23.86 15.31 18.80
N ASP A 104 -24.90 14.51 19.07
CA ASP A 104 -25.03 13.72 20.31
C ASP A 104 -24.52 12.26 20.10
N TRP A 105 -23.96 11.93 18.93
CA TRP A 105 -23.56 10.57 18.54
C TRP A 105 -22.26 10.54 17.71
N PRO A 106 -21.50 9.43 17.76
CA PRO A 106 -20.41 9.17 16.82
C PRO A 106 -20.84 9.28 15.35
N ALA A 107 -19.89 9.62 14.49
CA ALA A 107 -20.16 9.66 13.06
C ALA A 107 -20.62 8.29 12.52
N GLN A 108 -21.67 8.29 11.70
CA GLN A 108 -22.16 7.11 10.99
C GLN A 108 -21.15 6.62 9.96
N ASP A 109 -21.14 5.31 9.69
CA ASP A 109 -20.17 4.67 8.80
C ASP A 109 -18.73 5.07 9.11
N LYS A 110 -18.45 5.25 10.41
CA LYS A 110 -17.17 5.66 10.95
C LYS A 110 -16.96 5.02 12.31
N VAL A 111 -15.83 4.31 12.48
CA VAL A 111 -15.37 3.84 13.80
C VAL A 111 -15.38 5.04 14.75
N ALA A 112 -16.02 4.87 15.90
CA ALA A 112 -16.42 5.95 16.79
C ALA A 112 -15.23 6.76 17.33
N PRO A 113 -15.39 8.07 17.59
CA PRO A 113 -14.33 8.87 18.23
C PRO A 113 -13.99 8.30 19.62
N PRO A 114 -12.73 7.94 19.89
CA PRO A 114 -12.31 7.38 21.19
C PRO A 114 -12.09 8.46 22.27
N ASP A 115 -12.39 9.72 21.95
CA ASP A 115 -12.05 10.92 22.72
C ASP A 115 -13.28 11.69 23.23
N SER A 116 -14.45 11.04 23.29
CA SER A 116 -15.60 11.54 24.07
C SER A 116 -15.39 11.25 25.57
N ASP A 117 -16.10 11.95 26.45
CA ASP A 117 -15.95 11.76 27.90
C ASP A 117 -16.58 10.43 28.37
N GLU A 118 -17.61 9.94 27.68
CA GLU A 118 -18.21 8.62 27.88
C GLU A 118 -17.22 7.51 27.51
N VAL A 119 -16.50 7.64 26.38
CA VAL A 119 -15.45 6.68 26.03
C VAL A 119 -14.27 6.79 27.01
N ARG A 120 -13.89 7.99 27.49
CA ARG A 120 -12.90 8.13 28.58
C ARG A 120 -13.35 7.47 29.89
N GLU A 121 -14.65 7.35 30.15
CA GLU A 121 -15.20 6.61 31.29
C GLU A 121 -15.00 5.11 31.08
N TRP A 122 -15.48 4.56 29.96
CA TRP A 122 -15.31 3.14 29.61
C TRP A 122 -13.82 2.73 29.55
N LEU A 123 -12.94 3.60 29.07
CA LEU A 123 -11.50 3.33 29.00
C LEU A 123 -10.80 3.25 30.38
N LYS A 124 -11.40 3.77 31.47
CA LYS A 124 -10.90 3.52 32.84
C LYS A 124 -11.11 2.06 33.27
N GLU A 125 -12.04 1.35 32.65
CA GLU A 125 -12.27 -0.08 32.90
C GLU A 125 -11.23 -0.98 32.18
N LEU A 126 -10.35 -0.39 31.36
CA LEU A 126 -9.53 -1.06 30.34
C LEU A 126 -8.05 -0.62 30.33
N ASP A 127 -7.53 -0.15 31.45
CA ASP A 127 -6.14 0.32 31.60
C ASP A 127 -5.11 -0.77 31.21
N GLY A 128 -4.62 -0.74 29.95
CA GLY A 128 -3.59 -1.69 29.49
C GLY A 128 -3.24 -1.80 28.00
N VAL A 129 -4.07 -1.42 27.01
CA VAL A 129 -3.80 -1.68 25.56
C VAL A 129 -4.32 -0.54 24.64
N VAL A 130 -3.60 -0.19 23.56
CA VAL A 130 -3.83 1.05 22.74
C VAL A 130 -3.72 0.87 21.20
N ILE A 131 -4.55 1.59 20.36
CA ILE A 131 -4.31 2.19 18.98
C ILE A 131 -5.62 2.35 18.10
N PRO A 132 -5.69 3.11 16.97
CA PRO A 132 -6.82 3.09 15.98
C PRO A 132 -6.38 2.91 14.47
N ASP A 133 -7.16 2.94 13.34
CA ASP A 133 -8.52 3.41 12.94
C ASP A 133 -9.06 2.78 11.58
N ILE A 134 -10.30 3.10 11.11
CA ILE A 134 -10.85 3.14 9.69
C ILE A 134 -12.12 2.26 9.27
N LYS A 135 -12.90 2.62 8.18
CA LYS A 135 -14.41 2.84 8.15
C LYS A 135 -15.24 2.30 6.89
N PRO A 136 -16.62 2.21 6.84
CA PRO A 136 -17.45 1.27 5.97
C PRO A 136 -18.79 1.79 5.26
N THR A 137 -19.86 0.96 5.02
CA THR A 137 -21.17 1.28 4.29
C THR A 137 -22.42 0.32 4.60
N ALA A 138 -23.54 0.29 3.81
CA ALA A 138 -24.95 -0.14 4.16
C ALA A 138 -25.67 -1.20 3.21
N ASP A 139 -26.97 -1.63 3.22
CA ASP A 139 -28.29 -1.27 3.88
C ASP A 139 -29.49 -2.31 3.69
N GLY A 140 -30.48 -2.48 4.62
CA GLY A 140 -31.68 -3.38 4.41
C GLY A 140 -32.91 -3.32 5.37
N SER A 141 -34.11 -3.85 4.98
CA SER A 141 -35.35 -3.85 5.84
C SER A 141 -36.56 -4.80 5.55
N ASN A 142 -36.54 -5.74 4.59
CA ASN A 142 -37.78 -6.50 4.19
C ASN A 142 -38.17 -7.72 5.07
N LEU A 143 -37.30 -8.17 5.99
CA LEU A 143 -37.36 -9.50 6.60
C LEU A 143 -38.47 -9.67 7.67
N LEU A 144 -38.74 -8.63 8.44
CA LEU A 144 -39.54 -8.70 9.69
C LEU A 144 -41.01 -9.13 9.48
N ASN A 145 -41.61 -8.72 8.36
CA ASN A 145 -42.99 -9.07 8.00
C ASN A 145 -43.18 -10.59 7.83
N TYR A 146 -42.23 -11.27 7.18
CA TYR A 146 -42.30 -12.71 6.92
C TYR A 146 -42.15 -13.51 8.22
N LEU A 147 -41.22 -13.12 9.10
CA LEU A 147 -41.02 -13.78 10.40
C LEU A 147 -42.30 -13.68 11.26
N THR A 148 -42.95 -12.52 11.26
CA THR A 148 -44.24 -12.30 11.93
C THR A 148 -45.34 -13.21 11.36
N GLU A 149 -45.47 -13.31 10.03
CA GLU A 149 -46.46 -14.19 9.37
C GLU A 149 -46.28 -15.66 9.76
N LYS A 150 -45.03 -16.15 9.74
CA LYS A 150 -44.68 -17.54 10.10
C LYS A 150 -44.61 -17.80 11.61
N LYS A 151 -44.76 -16.76 12.45
CA LYS A 151 -44.59 -16.80 13.92
C LYS A 151 -43.21 -17.32 14.35
N ILE A 152 -42.17 -16.95 13.59
CA ILE A 152 -40.78 -17.29 13.87
C ILE A 152 -40.16 -16.12 14.64
N LEU A 153 -39.58 -16.41 15.81
CA LEU A 153 -38.70 -15.47 16.49
C LEU A 153 -37.25 -15.74 16.09
N ALA A 154 -36.46 -14.68 15.99
CA ALA A 154 -35.08 -14.70 15.53
C ALA A 154 -34.21 -13.79 16.41
N THR A 155 -32.89 -13.82 16.19
CA THR A 155 -31.93 -12.95 16.87
C THR A 155 -31.28 -12.01 15.86
N PHE A 156 -31.52 -10.71 15.97
CA PHE A 156 -30.92 -9.69 15.12
C PHE A 156 -29.59 -9.23 15.71
N PHE A 157 -28.53 -9.30 14.91
CA PHE A 157 -27.19 -8.83 15.25
C PHE A 157 -27.00 -7.43 14.66
N VAL A 158 -27.34 -6.40 15.43
CA VAL A 158 -27.52 -5.04 14.92
C VAL A 158 -26.25 -4.19 15.00
N VAL A 159 -26.00 -3.42 13.94
CA VAL A 159 -24.85 -2.51 13.81
C VAL A 159 -25.20 -1.14 14.37
N GLY A 160 -24.43 -0.63 15.33
CA GLY A 160 -24.76 0.56 16.11
C GLY A 160 -25.01 1.82 15.30
N SER A 161 -24.23 2.07 14.24
CA SER A 161 -24.46 3.23 13.37
C SER A 161 -25.76 3.15 12.56
N ARG A 162 -26.31 1.94 12.34
CA ARG A 162 -27.64 1.74 11.73
C ARG A 162 -28.76 1.87 12.73
N VAL A 163 -28.54 1.42 13.97
CA VAL A 163 -29.49 1.57 15.08
C VAL A 163 -29.86 3.05 15.30
N ILE A 164 -28.89 3.97 15.28
CA ILE A 164 -29.17 5.42 15.39
C ILE A 164 -29.75 6.05 14.12
N GLU A 165 -29.50 5.45 12.95
CA GLU A 165 -30.07 5.88 11.66
C GLU A 165 -31.55 5.49 11.56
N ARG A 166 -31.90 4.31 12.08
CA ARG A 166 -33.22 3.66 11.90
C ARG A 166 -33.77 3.11 13.23
N PRO A 167 -33.92 3.95 14.27
CA PRO A 167 -34.38 3.54 15.60
C PRO A 167 -35.76 2.86 15.57
N ASN A 168 -36.61 3.24 14.62
CA ASN A 168 -37.96 2.67 14.44
C ASN A 168 -37.92 1.19 14.00
N VAL A 169 -36.90 0.76 13.25
CA VAL A 169 -36.79 -0.63 12.77
C VAL A 169 -36.39 -1.53 13.94
N LEU A 170 -35.36 -1.13 14.69
CA LEU A 170 -34.96 -1.82 15.93
C LEU A 170 -36.14 -1.91 16.93
N LEU A 171 -36.95 -0.86 17.01
CA LEU A 171 -38.13 -0.82 17.88
C LEU A 171 -39.22 -1.79 17.41
N GLU A 172 -39.45 -1.93 16.10
CA GLU A 172 -40.40 -2.88 15.51
C GLU A 172 -39.92 -4.33 15.72
N GLU A 173 -38.63 -4.62 15.52
CA GLU A 173 -38.00 -5.91 15.80
C GLU A 173 -38.19 -6.34 17.27
N TYR A 174 -37.85 -5.47 18.21
CA TYR A 174 -37.94 -5.75 19.65
C TYR A 174 -39.39 -5.90 20.13
N MET A 175 -40.30 -5.03 19.65
CA MET A 175 -41.72 -5.08 20.05
C MET A 175 -42.48 -6.24 19.40
N ALA A 176 -42.02 -6.75 18.25
CA ALA A 176 -42.48 -8.03 17.68
C ALA A 176 -41.95 -9.26 18.45
N GLY A 177 -41.03 -9.08 19.39
CA GLY A 177 -40.53 -10.11 20.31
C GLY A 177 -39.26 -10.83 19.86
N HIS A 178 -38.50 -10.24 18.93
CA HIS A 178 -37.20 -10.77 18.53
C HIS A 178 -36.11 -10.49 19.59
N GLU A 179 -35.06 -11.29 19.57
CA GLU A 179 -33.88 -11.09 20.42
C GLU A 179 -32.93 -10.10 19.74
N ILE A 180 -32.48 -9.08 20.46
CA ILE A 180 -31.57 -8.05 19.95
C ILE A 180 -30.17 -8.28 20.52
N SER A 181 -29.17 -8.30 19.65
CA SER A 181 -27.77 -8.64 19.99
C SER A 181 -26.77 -7.71 19.31
N VAL A 182 -25.58 -7.55 19.89
CA VAL A 182 -24.60 -6.54 19.47
C VAL A 182 -23.77 -7.01 18.27
N HIS A 183 -23.66 -6.18 17.23
CA HIS A 183 -22.83 -6.47 16.05
C HIS A 183 -21.89 -5.32 15.65
N THR A 184 -21.24 -4.71 16.64
CA THR A 184 -20.26 -3.61 16.49
C THR A 184 -20.90 -2.30 16.01
N TRP A 185 -20.16 -1.19 15.98
CA TRP A 185 -20.70 0.13 15.63
C TRP A 185 -20.63 0.36 14.12
N SER A 186 -19.60 -0.15 13.47
CA SER A 186 -19.28 0.06 12.05
C SER A 186 -18.92 -1.23 11.29
N HIS A 187 -19.24 -2.42 11.81
CA HIS A 187 -19.08 -3.69 11.08
C HIS A 187 -17.64 -3.91 10.56
N ARG A 188 -16.68 -3.83 11.48
CA ARG A 188 -15.24 -3.98 11.23
C ARG A 188 -14.70 -5.31 11.78
N PRO A 189 -13.70 -5.96 11.14
CA PRO A 189 -13.11 -7.19 11.66
C PRO A 189 -12.42 -6.92 13.00
N LEU A 190 -12.87 -7.55 14.08
CA LEU A 190 -12.46 -7.18 15.44
C LEU A 190 -11.02 -7.55 15.80
N THR A 191 -10.39 -8.51 15.12
CA THR A 191 -8.94 -8.78 15.29
C THR A 191 -8.09 -7.72 14.63
N SER A 192 -8.59 -7.09 13.55
CA SER A 192 -7.97 -5.91 12.93
C SER A 192 -8.17 -4.60 13.72
N LEU A 193 -9.04 -4.61 14.74
CA LEU A 193 -9.26 -3.51 15.66
C LEU A 193 -8.54 -3.74 17.00
N THR A 194 -8.19 -2.64 17.67
CA THR A 194 -7.54 -2.64 18.99
C THR A 194 -8.54 -2.79 20.14
N THR A 195 -8.05 -2.77 21.38
CA THR A 195 -8.90 -2.89 22.57
C THR A 195 -9.89 -1.73 22.69
N GLU A 196 -9.47 -0.47 22.58
CA GLU A 196 -10.38 0.68 22.68
C GLU A 196 -11.37 0.72 21.53
N GLN A 197 -10.96 0.31 20.33
CA GLN A 197 -11.85 0.26 19.18
C GLN A 197 -12.90 -0.84 19.32
N VAL A 198 -12.50 -2.06 19.70
CA VAL A 198 -13.45 -3.15 19.98
C VAL A 198 -14.43 -2.71 21.07
N VAL A 199 -13.95 -2.02 22.10
CA VAL A 199 -14.79 -1.51 23.20
C VAL A 199 -15.72 -0.39 22.74
N ALA A 200 -15.25 0.60 21.98
CA ALA A 200 -16.09 1.66 21.45
C ALA A 200 -17.15 1.08 20.49
N GLU A 201 -16.78 0.12 19.65
CA GLU A 201 -17.66 -0.57 18.72
C GLU A 201 -18.74 -1.40 19.42
N LEU A 202 -18.44 -2.07 20.54
CA LEU A 202 -19.43 -2.81 21.32
C LEU A 202 -20.24 -1.89 22.26
N GLY A 203 -19.57 -0.89 22.86
CA GLY A 203 -20.10 0.04 23.85
C GLY A 203 -21.09 1.04 23.25
N TRP A 204 -20.72 1.74 22.17
CA TRP A 204 -21.66 2.65 21.49
C TRP A 204 -22.88 1.93 20.93
N THR A 205 -22.72 0.68 20.46
CA THR A 205 -23.84 -0.14 20.01
C THR A 205 -24.75 -0.54 21.17
N ARG A 206 -24.21 -0.98 22.31
CA ARG A 206 -25.01 -1.19 23.53
C ARG A 206 -25.72 0.08 23.97
N HIS A 207 -25.03 1.22 24.01
CA HIS A 207 -25.58 2.50 24.46
C HIS A 207 -26.71 2.99 23.53
N ALA A 208 -26.57 2.81 22.21
CA ALA A 208 -27.63 3.11 21.24
C ALA A 208 -28.86 2.21 21.44
N ILE A 209 -28.67 0.88 21.53
CA ILE A 209 -29.75 -0.08 21.81
C ILE A 209 -30.45 0.26 23.13
N ARG A 210 -29.67 0.55 24.19
CA ARG A 210 -30.17 0.86 25.53
C ARG A 210 -30.93 2.20 25.60
N THR A 211 -30.54 3.17 24.79
CA THR A 211 -31.20 4.47 24.67
C THR A 211 -32.53 4.38 23.91
N ILE A 212 -32.64 3.47 22.93
CA ILE A 212 -33.84 3.31 22.09
C ILE A 212 -34.85 2.31 22.68
N LEU A 213 -34.39 1.17 23.21
CA LEU A 213 -35.25 0.08 23.70
C LEU A 213 -35.42 0.04 25.23
N GLY A 214 -34.54 0.70 25.98
CA GLY A 214 -34.52 0.59 27.45
C GLY A 214 -33.84 -0.67 28.01
N VAL A 215 -33.25 -1.52 27.16
CA VAL A 215 -32.56 -2.76 27.56
C VAL A 215 -31.15 -2.91 26.99
N THR A 216 -30.29 -3.63 27.71
CA THR A 216 -28.86 -3.83 27.42
C THR A 216 -28.58 -5.31 27.10
N PRO A 217 -28.24 -5.70 25.85
CA PRO A 217 -27.98 -7.09 25.48
C PRO A 217 -26.79 -7.72 26.21
N THR A 218 -26.86 -9.03 26.47
CA THR A 218 -25.79 -9.85 27.07
C THR A 218 -25.04 -10.73 26.05
N THR A 219 -25.33 -10.58 24.75
CA THR A 219 -24.74 -11.35 23.65
C THR A 219 -24.21 -10.46 22.54
N MET A 220 -23.21 -10.94 21.79
CA MET A 220 -22.67 -10.26 20.61
C MET A 220 -22.27 -11.25 19.51
N ARG A 221 -22.04 -10.76 18.28
CA ARG A 221 -21.38 -11.51 17.20
C ARG A 221 -20.26 -10.66 16.58
N PRO A 222 -19.06 -11.22 16.37
CA PRO A 222 -18.00 -10.53 15.61
C PRO A 222 -18.35 -10.49 14.10
N PRO A 223 -18.26 -9.33 13.43
CA PRO A 223 -18.25 -9.24 11.97
C PRO A 223 -17.25 -10.21 11.35
N PHE A 224 -17.60 -10.80 10.21
CA PHE A 224 -16.80 -11.81 9.50
C PHE A 224 -16.48 -13.10 10.31
N GLY A 225 -17.01 -13.25 11.53
CA GLY A 225 -16.57 -14.29 12.47
C GLY A 225 -15.18 -14.03 13.06
N ASP A 226 -14.68 -12.80 12.96
CA ASP A 226 -13.31 -12.43 13.28
C ASP A 226 -13.12 -12.19 14.79
N ILE A 227 -12.69 -13.22 15.51
CA ILE A 227 -12.50 -13.21 16.96
C ILE A 227 -11.27 -14.00 17.40
N ASP A 228 -10.29 -13.28 17.97
CA ASP A 228 -9.15 -13.84 18.69
C ASP A 228 -9.48 -14.02 20.19
N ASP A 229 -8.52 -14.52 20.97
CA ASP A 229 -8.70 -14.71 22.42
C ASP A 229 -8.83 -13.37 23.18
N ARG A 230 -8.28 -12.27 22.64
CA ARG A 230 -8.35 -10.92 23.20
C ARG A 230 -9.74 -10.31 23.00
N VAL A 231 -10.30 -10.37 21.80
CA VAL A 231 -11.68 -9.95 21.48
C VAL A 231 -12.68 -10.77 22.30
N ARG A 232 -12.42 -12.07 22.51
CA ARG A 232 -13.23 -12.89 23.42
C ARG A 232 -13.13 -12.44 24.87
N ALA A 233 -11.92 -12.12 25.36
CA ALA A 233 -11.72 -11.61 26.71
C ALA A 233 -12.39 -10.23 26.91
N ILE A 234 -12.27 -9.32 25.94
CA ILE A 234 -12.92 -8.00 25.94
C ILE A 234 -14.45 -8.15 26.00
N ALA A 235 -15.03 -8.96 25.10
CA ALA A 235 -16.47 -9.18 25.09
C ALA A 235 -16.96 -9.72 26.44
N MET A 236 -16.30 -10.75 26.97
CA MET A 236 -16.65 -11.34 28.28
C MET A 236 -16.47 -10.36 29.45
N ALA A 237 -15.43 -9.51 29.42
CA ALA A 237 -15.22 -8.46 30.43
C ALA A 237 -16.32 -7.39 30.38
N MET A 238 -16.79 -7.04 29.18
CA MET A 238 -17.96 -6.17 28.97
C MET A 238 -19.30 -6.86 29.29
N GLY A 239 -19.33 -8.13 29.71
CA GLY A 239 -20.56 -8.89 29.98
C GLY A 239 -21.30 -9.39 28.73
N LEU A 240 -20.63 -9.41 27.57
CA LEU A 240 -21.15 -9.91 26.29
C LEU A 240 -20.61 -11.31 25.99
N THR A 241 -21.51 -12.27 25.75
CA THR A 241 -21.16 -13.61 25.28
C THR A 241 -21.04 -13.63 23.75
N PRO A 242 -19.87 -13.95 23.15
CA PRO A 242 -19.73 -14.06 21.70
C PRO A 242 -20.42 -15.29 21.12
N ILE A 243 -21.25 -15.09 20.10
CA ILE A 243 -22.00 -16.15 19.42
C ILE A 243 -21.46 -16.34 17.99
N MET A 244 -20.95 -17.55 17.73
CA MET A 244 -20.54 -18.01 16.40
C MET A 244 -21.62 -18.88 15.76
N TRP A 245 -21.53 -19.09 14.45
CA TRP A 245 -22.29 -20.15 13.76
C TRP A 245 -21.61 -21.52 13.94
N THR A 246 -22.37 -22.59 13.74
CA THR A 246 -21.89 -23.97 13.91
C THR A 246 -20.82 -24.31 12.86
N ARG A 247 -19.80 -25.05 13.30
CA ARG A 247 -18.85 -25.75 12.43
C ARG A 247 -18.95 -27.24 12.71
N THR A 248 -18.85 -28.05 11.67
CA THR A 248 -18.85 -29.52 11.78
C THR A 248 -17.44 -30.04 12.12
N PRO A 249 -17.29 -31.24 12.70
CA PRO A 249 -15.99 -31.76 13.15
C PRO A 249 -14.93 -31.94 12.05
N ASP A 250 -15.37 -32.02 10.79
CA ASP A 250 -14.55 -32.09 9.57
C ASP A 250 -14.12 -30.70 9.03
N GLY A 251 -14.50 -29.60 9.71
CA GLY A 251 -14.16 -28.23 9.33
C GLY A 251 -15.19 -27.53 8.43
N GLY A 252 -16.29 -28.20 8.07
CA GLY A 252 -17.41 -27.56 7.39
C GLY A 252 -18.03 -26.43 8.22
N GLN A 253 -18.58 -25.41 7.55
CA GLN A 253 -19.13 -24.21 8.22
C GLN A 253 -20.60 -24.00 7.85
N PHE A 254 -21.44 -23.70 8.84
CA PHE A 254 -22.87 -23.39 8.63
C PHE A 254 -23.08 -21.91 8.29
N ASP A 255 -22.48 -21.48 7.17
CA ASP A 255 -22.64 -20.16 6.55
C ASP A 255 -23.30 -20.31 5.18
N THR A 256 -24.46 -19.66 4.95
CA THR A 256 -25.19 -19.70 3.67
C THR A 256 -24.40 -19.12 2.51
N ASN A 257 -23.38 -18.28 2.77
CA ASN A 257 -22.70 -17.48 1.76
C ASN A 257 -23.66 -16.54 0.99
N ASP A 258 -24.82 -16.20 1.55
CA ASP A 258 -25.86 -15.38 0.92
C ASP A 258 -25.36 -13.98 0.53
N TRP A 259 -24.57 -13.33 1.37
CA TRP A 259 -23.91 -12.04 1.10
C TRP A 259 -23.09 -12.04 -0.21
N ARG A 260 -22.58 -13.21 -0.64
CA ARG A 260 -21.83 -13.35 -1.90
C ARG A 260 -22.74 -13.33 -3.13
N VAL A 261 -24.04 -13.57 -2.98
CA VAL A 261 -25.05 -13.43 -4.04
C VAL A 261 -25.24 -11.95 -4.40
N ALA A 262 -25.37 -11.09 -3.38
CA ALA A 262 -25.43 -9.64 -3.57
C ALA A 262 -24.13 -9.07 -4.19
N GLY A 263 -22.98 -9.65 -3.85
CA GLY A 263 -21.69 -9.34 -4.49
C GLY A 263 -21.49 -9.95 -5.88
N GLY A 264 -22.44 -10.73 -6.42
CA GLY A 264 -22.32 -11.39 -7.73
C GLY A 264 -21.23 -12.48 -7.79
N LEU A 265 -20.77 -12.99 -6.65
CA LEU A 265 -19.68 -13.96 -6.53
C LEU A 265 -20.15 -15.43 -6.52
N VAL A 266 -21.44 -15.66 -6.25
CA VAL A 266 -22.15 -16.96 -6.33
C VAL A 266 -23.61 -16.70 -6.77
N SER A 267 -24.30 -17.70 -7.33
CA SER A 267 -25.74 -17.57 -7.65
C SER A 267 -26.65 -17.80 -6.46
N GLY A 268 -27.93 -17.41 -6.58
CA GLY A 268 -28.96 -17.78 -5.61
C GLY A 268 -29.09 -19.30 -5.45
N GLN A 269 -28.92 -20.07 -6.54
CA GLN A 269 -28.89 -21.54 -6.49
C GLN A 269 -27.69 -22.07 -5.68
N ASP A 270 -26.50 -21.49 -5.81
CA ASP A 270 -25.29 -21.95 -5.11
C ASP A 270 -25.37 -21.74 -3.59
N SER A 271 -25.92 -20.59 -3.17
CA SER A 271 -26.16 -20.30 -1.76
C SER A 271 -27.29 -21.18 -1.19
N PHE A 272 -28.37 -21.39 -1.94
CA PHE A 272 -29.44 -22.32 -1.53
C PHE A 272 -28.96 -23.78 -1.46
N GLY A 273 -28.17 -24.25 -2.42
CA GLY A 273 -27.55 -25.58 -2.40
C GLY A 273 -26.53 -25.73 -1.26
N THR A 274 -25.85 -24.65 -0.87
CA THR A 274 -25.04 -24.60 0.35
C THR A 274 -25.89 -24.73 1.60
N PHE A 275 -27.06 -24.08 1.65
CA PHE A 275 -28.02 -24.26 2.75
C PHE A 275 -28.61 -25.69 2.80
N GLN A 276 -28.91 -26.32 1.67
CA GLN A 276 -29.34 -27.72 1.62
C GLN A 276 -28.27 -28.69 2.17
N ARG A 277 -26.98 -28.42 1.88
CA ARG A 277 -25.85 -29.15 2.48
C ARG A 277 -25.73 -28.89 3.98
N ILE A 278 -26.00 -27.68 4.46
CA ILE A 278 -26.08 -27.35 5.90
C ILE A 278 -27.19 -28.15 6.58
N LEU A 279 -28.42 -28.18 6.03
CA LEU A 279 -29.51 -28.99 6.56
C LEU A 279 -29.15 -30.49 6.61
N THR A 280 -28.52 -31.00 5.53
CA THR A 280 -28.06 -32.40 5.46
C THR A 280 -27.06 -32.70 6.58
N ASN A 281 -26.01 -31.91 6.71
CA ASN A 281 -25.00 -32.09 7.77
C ASN A 281 -25.59 -31.91 9.17
N ALA A 282 -26.59 -31.03 9.34
CA ALA A 282 -27.27 -30.83 10.62
C ALA A 282 -28.08 -32.06 11.08
N THR A 283 -28.55 -32.92 10.18
CA THR A 283 -29.22 -34.18 10.58
C THR A 283 -28.29 -35.18 11.29
N ALA A 284 -26.97 -35.00 11.17
CA ALA A 284 -25.97 -35.80 11.87
C ALA A 284 -25.58 -35.23 13.24
N ILE A 285 -26.22 -34.14 13.69
CA ILE A 285 -25.94 -33.47 14.96
C ILE A 285 -27.14 -33.66 15.91
N ASP A 286 -26.90 -34.18 17.11
CA ASP A 286 -27.93 -34.39 18.14
C ASP A 286 -28.18 -33.16 19.04
N SER A 287 -27.30 -32.16 18.97
CA SER A 287 -27.49 -30.82 19.53
C SER A 287 -28.14 -29.84 18.55
N GLY A 288 -28.71 -28.74 19.08
CA GLY A 288 -29.07 -27.58 18.26
C GLY A 288 -27.85 -26.97 17.56
N PHE A 289 -28.11 -26.26 16.45
CA PHE A 289 -27.09 -25.64 15.60
C PHE A 289 -27.48 -24.22 15.20
N ILE A 290 -26.48 -23.40 14.85
CA ILE A 290 -26.63 -21.99 14.48
C ILE A 290 -26.13 -21.83 13.04
N VAL A 291 -26.92 -21.18 12.19
CA VAL A 291 -26.55 -20.85 10.81
C VAL A 291 -26.30 -19.34 10.70
N LEU A 292 -25.30 -18.92 9.91
CA LEU A 292 -25.10 -17.51 9.54
C LEU A 292 -25.94 -17.18 8.29
N GLN A 293 -26.64 -16.05 8.35
CA GLN A 293 -27.37 -15.42 7.25
C GLN A 293 -27.26 -13.89 7.38
N HIS A 294 -27.48 -13.14 6.29
CA HIS A 294 -27.36 -11.68 6.27
C HIS A 294 -28.60 -11.01 5.67
N ASP A 295 -29.03 -9.88 6.25
CA ASP A 295 -30.16 -9.05 5.80
C ASP A 295 -29.73 -7.67 5.25
N LEU A 296 -28.42 -7.44 5.10
CA LEU A 296 -27.77 -6.23 4.59
C LEU A 296 -28.10 -5.89 3.12
N TYR A 297 -28.85 -6.72 2.40
CA TYR A 297 -29.28 -6.50 1.02
C TYR A 297 -30.68 -7.08 0.77
N GLU A 298 -31.51 -6.41 -0.04
CA GLU A 298 -32.86 -6.93 -0.43
C GLU A 298 -32.78 -8.34 -1.03
N LEU A 299 -31.72 -8.62 -1.80
CA LEU A 299 -31.50 -9.91 -2.46
C LEU A 299 -31.23 -11.08 -1.49
N THR A 300 -30.57 -10.83 -0.35
CA THR A 300 -30.32 -11.89 0.65
C THR A 300 -31.55 -12.13 1.51
N VAL A 301 -32.33 -11.08 1.79
CA VAL A 301 -33.65 -11.21 2.42
C VAL A 301 -34.62 -12.01 1.54
N ASP A 302 -34.70 -11.71 0.24
CA ASP A 302 -35.52 -12.45 -0.72
C ASP A 302 -35.12 -13.93 -0.81
N LEU A 303 -33.82 -14.24 -0.79
CA LEU A 303 -33.31 -15.61 -0.72
C LEU A 303 -33.72 -16.32 0.58
N ALA A 304 -33.66 -15.62 1.72
CA ALA A 304 -34.01 -16.16 3.02
C ALA A 304 -35.51 -16.50 3.13
N ILE A 305 -36.38 -15.54 2.83
CA ILE A 305 -37.85 -15.68 2.97
C ILE A 305 -38.47 -16.53 1.85
N GLY A 306 -37.88 -16.50 0.65
CA GLY A 306 -38.31 -17.31 -0.48
C GLY A 306 -37.92 -18.78 -0.35
N TYR A 307 -36.68 -19.06 0.11
CA TYR A 307 -36.07 -20.37 -0.10
C TYR A 307 -35.51 -21.00 1.19
N THR A 308 -34.56 -20.37 1.89
CA THR A 308 -33.89 -21.06 3.02
C THR A 308 -34.82 -21.31 4.21
N LEU A 309 -35.60 -20.32 4.64
CA LEU A 309 -36.49 -20.48 5.80
C LEU A 309 -37.59 -21.51 5.51
N ASN A 310 -38.16 -21.50 4.30
CA ASN A 310 -39.12 -22.52 3.86
C ASN A 310 -38.49 -23.93 3.82
N ALA A 311 -37.24 -24.08 3.39
CA ALA A 311 -36.56 -25.38 3.35
C ALA A 311 -36.28 -25.96 4.74
N ALA A 312 -35.97 -25.12 5.75
CA ALA A 312 -35.79 -25.58 7.13
C ALA A 312 -37.10 -26.04 7.78
N LEU A 313 -38.18 -25.27 7.59
CA LEU A 313 -39.51 -25.59 8.13
C LEU A 313 -40.09 -26.88 7.53
N ASN A 314 -39.89 -27.09 6.22
CA ASN A 314 -40.40 -28.23 5.46
C ASN A 314 -39.45 -29.45 5.47
N HIS A 315 -38.36 -29.41 6.25
CA HIS A 315 -37.48 -30.56 6.45
C HIS A 315 -38.22 -31.71 7.17
N ASN A 316 -37.71 -32.94 7.08
CA ASN A 316 -38.27 -34.10 7.78
C ASN A 316 -37.16 -34.91 8.50
N PRO A 317 -37.13 -34.97 9.84
CA PRO A 317 -38.00 -34.26 10.78
C PRO A 317 -37.83 -32.74 10.68
N SER A 318 -38.88 -31.97 10.95
CA SER A 318 -38.86 -30.52 10.76
C SER A 318 -38.01 -29.81 11.82
N PHE A 319 -37.17 -28.87 11.37
CA PHE A 319 -36.31 -28.11 12.26
C PHE A 319 -37.10 -26.99 12.94
N LYS A 320 -37.04 -26.93 14.27
CA LYS A 320 -37.63 -25.83 15.05
C LYS A 320 -36.67 -24.64 15.04
N LEU A 321 -36.99 -23.63 14.25
CA LEU A 321 -36.30 -22.33 14.29
C LEU A 321 -36.54 -21.62 15.63
N LEU A 322 -35.49 -21.06 16.21
CA LEU A 322 -35.46 -20.48 17.56
C LEU A 322 -34.50 -19.28 17.59
N PRO A 323 -34.76 -18.24 18.42
CA PRO A 323 -33.74 -17.29 18.83
C PRO A 323 -32.56 -18.01 19.50
N ILE A 324 -31.37 -17.44 19.34
CA ILE A 324 -30.10 -17.96 19.85
C ILE A 324 -30.11 -18.12 21.37
N GLY A 325 -30.76 -17.22 22.12
CA GLY A 325 -30.98 -17.39 23.54
C GLY A 325 -31.72 -18.69 23.88
N GLN A 326 -32.80 -18.99 23.16
CA GLN A 326 -33.57 -20.22 23.35
C GLN A 326 -32.82 -21.47 22.85
N CYS A 327 -32.14 -21.37 21.72
CA CYS A 327 -31.31 -22.46 21.16
C CYS A 327 -30.15 -22.83 22.11
N SER A 328 -29.50 -21.82 22.69
CA SER A 328 -28.38 -21.94 23.64
C SER A 328 -28.84 -22.21 25.08
N LYS A 329 -30.16 -22.34 25.32
CA LYS A 329 -30.79 -22.54 26.64
C LYS A 329 -30.47 -21.46 27.67
N ILE A 330 -30.18 -20.24 27.22
CA ILE A 330 -30.06 -19.05 28.07
C ILE A 330 -31.48 -18.70 28.57
N PRO A 331 -31.71 -18.58 29.89
CA PRO A 331 -33.01 -18.15 30.40
C PRO A 331 -33.42 -16.79 29.82
N THR A 332 -34.70 -16.58 29.52
CA THR A 332 -35.18 -15.33 28.90
C THR A 332 -34.90 -14.09 29.76
N SER A 333 -34.82 -14.25 31.09
CA SER A 333 -34.33 -13.22 32.01
C SER A 333 -32.91 -12.76 31.71
N ASN A 334 -32.03 -13.64 31.22
CA ASN A 334 -30.60 -13.41 31.13
C ASN A 334 -30.15 -12.86 29.75
N LEU A 335 -31.08 -12.61 28.83
CA LEU A 335 -30.82 -12.08 27.48
C LEU A 335 -30.49 -10.57 27.49
N TYR A 336 -31.05 -9.86 28.47
CA TYR A 336 -30.77 -8.45 28.74
C TYR A 336 -30.41 -8.29 30.21
N PHE A 337 -29.58 -7.30 30.54
CA PHE A 337 -29.15 -7.09 31.92
C PHE A 337 -30.34 -6.76 32.85
N GLU A 338 -31.25 -5.90 32.41
CA GLU A 338 -32.35 -5.35 33.21
C GLU A 338 -33.39 -6.40 33.60
N SER A 339 -33.48 -7.51 32.86
CA SER A 339 -34.33 -8.66 33.17
C SER A 339 -33.62 -9.76 33.98
N ASN A 340 -32.30 -9.65 34.22
CA ASN A 340 -31.49 -10.74 34.77
C ASN A 340 -31.70 -10.91 36.28
N GLN A 341 -32.11 -12.11 36.68
CA GLN A 341 -32.33 -12.48 38.09
C GLN A 341 -31.20 -13.37 38.68
N ASN A 342 -30.14 -13.67 37.91
CA ASN A 342 -29.07 -14.57 38.33
C ASN A 342 -27.72 -13.86 38.53
N HIS A 343 -27.41 -13.54 39.79
CA HIS A 343 -26.15 -12.91 40.22
C HIS A 343 -24.87 -13.78 40.03
N THR A 344 -24.96 -14.97 39.44
CA THR A 344 -23.79 -15.82 39.11
C THR A 344 -23.49 -15.92 37.60
N PHE A 345 -24.30 -15.27 36.76
CA PHE A 345 -24.19 -15.32 35.30
C PHE A 345 -23.56 -14.05 34.72
N PRO A 346 -22.54 -14.18 33.85
CA PRO A 346 -21.20 -14.58 34.27
C PRO A 346 -20.54 -13.44 35.09
N ASN A 347 -20.23 -13.68 36.35
CA ASN A 347 -19.75 -12.61 37.25
C ASN A 347 -18.24 -12.70 37.50
N LEU A 348 -17.49 -11.63 37.20
CA LEU A 348 -16.11 -11.46 37.67
C LEU A 348 -16.14 -11.22 39.19
N THR A 349 -15.85 -12.25 39.98
CA THR A 349 -15.86 -12.13 41.44
C THR A 349 -14.66 -11.33 41.95
N ASN A 350 -14.87 -10.07 42.32
CA ASN A 350 -14.05 -9.45 43.35
C ASN A 350 -14.88 -8.53 44.25
N ALA A 351 -14.62 -8.56 45.56
CA ALA A 351 -15.58 -8.10 46.55
C ALA A 351 -15.34 -6.64 46.97
N ASN A 352 -16.14 -5.70 46.43
CA ASN A 352 -16.90 -4.68 47.18
C ASN A 352 -17.46 -3.57 46.26
N GLY A 353 -18.79 -3.45 46.15
CA GLY A 353 -19.41 -2.11 46.11
C GLY A 353 -20.01 -1.55 44.81
N GLY A 354 -20.67 -2.37 43.98
CA GLY A 354 -21.57 -1.88 42.92
C GLY A 354 -20.90 -1.56 41.57
N TYR A 355 -21.73 -1.33 40.55
CA TYR A 355 -21.32 -1.17 39.14
C TYR A 355 -22.16 -0.07 38.46
N ASP A 356 -21.62 0.56 37.42
CA ASP A 356 -22.42 1.34 36.46
C ASP A 356 -22.95 0.37 35.39
N ILE A 357 -24.27 0.33 35.23
CA ILE A 357 -24.97 -0.59 34.33
C ILE A 357 -25.45 0.16 33.07
N SER A 358 -25.43 1.49 33.13
CA SER A 358 -25.92 2.43 32.12
C SER A 358 -24.83 3.05 31.25
N GLY A 359 -23.60 3.15 31.78
CA GLY A 359 -22.53 3.97 31.19
C GLY A 359 -22.80 5.47 31.37
N ASP A 360 -23.22 5.88 32.57
CA ASP A 360 -23.57 7.26 32.95
C ASP A 360 -22.66 7.88 34.04
N GLY A 361 -21.65 7.13 34.46
CA GLY A 361 -20.64 7.50 35.46
C GLY A 361 -21.06 7.27 36.92
N LYS A 362 -22.16 6.53 37.20
CA LYS A 362 -22.68 6.34 38.56
C LYS A 362 -22.84 4.87 38.94
N ILE A 363 -22.70 4.63 40.24
CA ILE A 363 -22.74 3.30 40.85
C ILE A 363 -24.17 2.99 41.30
N ASP A 364 -24.81 1.99 40.70
CA ASP A 364 -26.16 1.55 41.07
C ASP A 364 -26.16 0.65 42.32
N PHE A 365 -27.13 0.88 43.22
CA PHE A 365 -27.27 0.14 44.48
C PHE A 365 -28.67 -0.45 44.68
N GLY A 366 -28.77 -1.78 44.60
CA GLY A 366 -30.01 -2.52 44.93
C GLY A 366 -30.28 -2.61 46.45
N PRO A 367 -31.56 -2.77 46.86
CA PRO A 367 -31.95 -2.74 48.28
C PRO A 367 -31.66 -4.07 49.02
N GLY A 368 -30.62 -4.10 49.86
CA GLY A 368 -30.21 -5.29 50.64
C GLY A 368 -30.13 -5.06 52.17
N LYS A 369 -30.45 -6.09 52.96
CA LYS A 369 -30.34 -6.08 54.45
C LYS A 369 -29.02 -6.69 54.96
N LYS A 370 -28.65 -6.33 56.19
CA LYS A 370 -27.49 -6.80 56.99
C LYS A 370 -27.44 -8.35 57.13
N SER A 371 -26.28 -9.03 57.23
CA SER A 371 -25.52 -9.12 58.50
C SER A 371 -24.11 -9.79 58.45
N SER A 372 -23.31 -9.49 59.49
CA SER A 372 -22.35 -10.39 60.21
C SER A 372 -21.22 -11.18 59.49
N SER A 373 -20.02 -10.57 59.45
CA SER A 373 -18.77 -11.01 60.12
C SER A 373 -18.27 -12.47 60.13
N ALA A 374 -17.02 -12.67 59.64
CA ALA A 374 -15.88 -13.26 60.39
C ALA A 374 -14.56 -12.98 59.62
N GLY A 375 -13.37 -13.14 60.24
CA GLY A 375 -12.06 -12.95 59.60
C GLY A 375 -10.89 -13.51 60.43
N LEU A 376 -9.63 -13.40 59.96
CA LEU A 376 -8.38 -13.70 60.69
C LEU A 376 -7.13 -13.11 59.97
N THR A 377 -5.91 -13.26 60.51
CA THR A 377 -4.81 -12.28 60.36
C THR A 377 -3.36 -12.82 60.16
N ASN A 378 -2.42 -11.89 59.92
CA ASN A 378 -0.95 -11.89 60.19
C ASN A 378 0.10 -12.31 59.13
N ALA A 379 0.68 -11.29 58.47
CA ALA A 379 2.06 -10.75 58.60
C ALA A 379 3.34 -11.64 58.68
N ILE A 380 4.43 -11.19 58.01
CA ILE A 380 5.84 -10.95 58.48
C ILE A 380 6.80 -10.66 57.28
N GLY A 381 7.94 -9.96 57.48
CA GLY A 381 9.04 -9.81 56.47
C GLY A 381 10.16 -8.84 56.89
N HIS A 382 11.35 -8.81 56.23
CA HIS A 382 12.43 -7.82 56.52
C HIS A 382 13.60 -7.65 55.49
N ARG A 383 13.91 -6.37 55.16
CA ARG A 383 15.23 -5.65 54.96
C ARG A 383 16.35 -6.10 53.97
N ARG A 384 17.13 -5.08 53.51
CA ARG A 384 18.36 -5.08 52.66
C ARG A 384 19.68 -5.10 53.49
N PRO A 385 20.88 -5.09 52.85
CA PRO A 385 21.66 -3.82 52.70
C PRO A 385 22.39 -3.62 51.33
N GLU A 386 23.23 -2.57 51.20
CA GLU A 386 23.93 -2.08 49.98
C GLU A 386 25.45 -1.86 50.19
N VAL A 387 26.28 -1.86 49.12
CA VAL A 387 27.69 -1.34 49.06
C VAL A 387 28.00 -0.81 47.63
N SER A 388 28.99 0.09 47.44
CA SER A 388 29.36 0.78 46.18
C SER A 388 30.89 0.87 45.92
N VAL A 389 31.34 1.26 44.71
CA VAL A 389 32.73 1.76 44.36
C VAL A 389 32.77 2.41 42.93
N SER A 390 33.91 3.00 42.51
CA SER A 390 34.07 4.08 41.49
C SER A 390 34.39 3.68 40.01
N LYS A 391 34.46 4.70 39.13
CA LYS A 391 34.69 4.70 37.65
C LYS A 391 36.17 4.73 37.21
N ASP A 392 36.47 4.36 35.95
CA ASP A 392 37.22 5.24 35.01
C ASP A 392 37.14 4.84 33.50
N LYS A 393 37.41 5.81 32.60
CA LYS A 393 37.70 5.75 31.12
C LYS A 393 36.71 5.18 30.09
N LEU A 394 36.34 6.05 29.13
CA LEU A 394 35.97 5.76 27.74
C LEU A 394 36.82 6.64 26.78
N ILE A 395 37.32 6.11 25.65
CA ILE A 395 38.11 6.87 24.65
C ILE A 395 37.75 6.43 23.21
N ARG A 396 37.47 7.40 22.32
CA ARG A 396 37.27 7.19 20.86
C ARG A 396 38.46 6.43 20.26
N ASN A 397 38.24 5.22 19.72
CA ASN A 397 39.32 4.42 19.11
C ASN A 397 38.85 3.68 17.85
N SER A 398 38.83 4.37 16.71
CA SER A 398 38.49 3.81 15.39
C SER A 398 39.70 3.13 14.74
N LYS A 399 40.19 2.03 15.32
CA LYS A 399 41.30 1.23 14.74
C LYS A 399 41.25 -0.25 15.13
N LEU A 400 41.70 -1.08 14.17
CA LEU A 400 41.78 -2.54 14.20
C LEU A 400 40.45 -3.28 14.38
N LEU A 401 39.92 -3.80 13.26
CA LEU A 401 39.57 -5.23 13.13
C LEU A 401 39.37 -5.63 11.66
N HIS A 402 40.44 -5.56 10.86
CA HIS A 402 40.55 -6.22 9.56
C HIS A 402 41.41 -7.49 9.71
N SER A 403 40.92 -8.47 10.49
CA SER A 403 41.47 -9.83 10.55
C SER A 403 40.46 -10.81 11.17
N THR A 404 40.68 -12.11 10.94
CA THR A 404 39.98 -13.26 11.57
C THR A 404 38.44 -13.24 11.54
N ALA A 405 37.87 -13.45 10.35
CA ALA A 405 36.47 -13.89 10.19
C ALA A 405 36.31 -14.92 9.04
N ALA A 406 37.27 -15.84 8.89
CA ALA A 406 37.24 -16.88 7.86
C ALA A 406 36.33 -18.06 8.26
N VAL A 407 35.01 -17.92 8.05
CA VAL A 407 34.04 -19.03 8.15
C VAL A 407 33.42 -19.29 6.78
N ARG A 408 33.32 -20.58 6.44
CA ARG A 408 33.24 -21.09 5.06
C ARG A 408 31.79 -21.37 4.64
N ALA A 409 31.18 -20.44 3.91
CA ALA A 409 29.91 -20.67 3.21
C ALA A 409 30.18 -21.11 1.75
N CYS A 410 30.34 -22.42 1.52
CA CYS A 410 30.53 -22.96 0.17
C CYS A 410 29.21 -23.43 -0.45
N CYS A 411 28.66 -22.65 -1.39
CA CYS A 411 27.67 -23.10 -2.39
C CYS A 411 27.85 -22.32 -3.71
N GLY A 412 27.97 -23.03 -4.83
CA GLY A 412 27.67 -22.50 -6.17
C GLY A 412 28.46 -21.29 -6.70
N ALA A 413 29.79 -21.36 -6.80
CA ALA A 413 30.59 -20.29 -7.43
C ALA A 413 30.50 -20.30 -8.97
N VAL A 414 29.49 -19.62 -9.52
CA VAL A 414 29.52 -19.05 -10.88
C VAL A 414 29.87 -17.55 -10.73
N SER A 415 30.51 -16.94 -11.74
CA SER A 415 30.95 -15.54 -11.72
C SER A 415 29.77 -14.55 -11.83
N SER A 416 28.95 -14.49 -10.79
CA SER A 416 27.73 -13.69 -10.73
C SER A 416 27.98 -12.26 -10.25
N MET A 417 27.19 -11.31 -10.78
CA MET A 417 27.19 -9.91 -10.37
C MET A 417 26.70 -9.78 -8.91
N SER A 418 27.32 -8.88 -8.12
CA SER A 418 26.95 -8.69 -6.72
C SER A 418 25.62 -7.95 -6.58
N SER A 419 24.52 -8.68 -6.34
CA SER A 419 23.18 -8.13 -6.11
C SER A 419 23.16 -7.09 -4.98
N LEU A 420 22.56 -5.92 -5.23
CA LEU A 420 22.44 -4.83 -4.26
C LEU A 420 21.64 -5.24 -3.02
N ILE A 421 20.55 -6.00 -3.21
CA ILE A 421 19.76 -6.60 -2.11
C ILE A 421 20.66 -7.49 -1.24
N THR A 422 21.51 -8.32 -1.84
CA THR A 422 22.46 -9.17 -1.09
C THR A 422 23.53 -8.36 -0.36
N ILE A 423 24.03 -7.27 -0.96
CA ILE A 423 24.99 -6.36 -0.31
C ILE A 423 24.36 -5.70 0.92
N VAL A 424 23.16 -5.12 0.79
CA VAL A 424 22.44 -4.44 1.88
C VAL A 424 22.06 -5.44 2.99
N ARG A 425 21.55 -6.62 2.64
CA ARG A 425 21.28 -7.72 3.58
C ARG A 425 22.54 -8.11 4.37
N ASN A 426 23.67 -8.27 3.68
CA ASN A 426 24.93 -8.63 4.33
C ASN A 426 25.44 -7.51 5.23
N LYS A 427 25.31 -6.23 4.85
CA LYS A 427 25.70 -5.09 5.70
C LYS A 427 24.92 -5.02 7.00
N PHE A 428 23.61 -5.27 6.98
CA PHE A 428 22.81 -5.38 8.20
C PHE A 428 23.24 -6.57 9.08
N LEU A 429 23.44 -7.76 8.48
CA LEU A 429 23.91 -8.93 9.22
C LEU A 429 25.33 -8.74 9.79
N GLU A 430 26.25 -8.10 9.05
CA GLU A 430 27.58 -7.72 9.53
C GLU A 430 27.50 -6.77 10.74
N ALA A 431 26.62 -5.78 10.69
CA ALA A 431 26.39 -4.87 11.82
C ALA A 431 25.89 -5.62 13.06
N ILE A 432 24.85 -6.46 12.92
CA ILE A 432 24.26 -7.24 14.03
C ILE A 432 25.25 -8.26 14.60
N ARG A 433 25.98 -8.97 13.74
CA ARG A 433 27.05 -9.92 14.12
C ARG A 433 28.23 -9.26 14.81
N SER A 434 28.47 -7.97 14.58
CA SER A 434 29.58 -7.26 15.21
C SER A 434 29.33 -6.90 16.67
N VAL A 435 28.09 -7.03 17.17
CA VAL A 435 27.73 -6.86 18.58
C VAL A 435 27.58 -8.22 19.26
N ASN A 436 28.54 -8.56 20.12
CA ASN A 436 28.54 -9.78 20.93
C ASN A 436 28.79 -9.40 22.39
N PRO A 437 27.74 -9.15 23.19
CA PRO A 437 27.89 -8.78 24.60
C PRO A 437 28.30 -9.99 25.46
N PRO A 438 28.76 -9.79 26.70
CA PRO A 438 29.20 -10.89 27.58
C PRO A 438 28.14 -11.97 27.83
N GLY A 439 26.85 -11.59 27.83
CA GLY A 439 25.71 -12.52 27.94
C GLY A 439 25.38 -13.30 26.67
N LYS A 440 26.15 -13.13 25.58
CA LYS A 440 25.94 -13.61 24.19
C LYS A 440 24.69 -13.05 23.50
N TRP A 441 23.57 -12.99 24.21
CA TRP A 441 22.29 -12.45 23.75
C TRP A 441 22.23 -10.93 23.86
N LYS A 442 21.57 -10.29 22.89
CA LYS A 442 21.33 -8.84 22.82
C LYS A 442 19.87 -8.53 22.47
N ILE A 443 19.41 -7.35 22.86
CA ILE A 443 18.16 -6.76 22.38
C ILE A 443 18.48 -5.85 21.20
N LEU A 444 17.65 -5.88 20.15
CA LEU A 444 17.76 -4.97 19.01
C LEU A 444 16.68 -3.87 19.12
N VAL A 445 17.11 -2.62 19.28
CA VAL A 445 16.24 -1.46 19.36
C VAL A 445 16.27 -0.72 18.02
N VAL A 446 15.13 -0.54 17.37
CA VAL A 446 14.97 0.11 16.06
C VAL A 446 14.00 1.28 16.13
N ASP A 447 13.94 2.11 15.10
CA ASP A 447 12.80 3.00 14.85
C ASP A 447 11.94 2.51 13.69
N ASP A 448 10.73 3.05 13.56
CA ASP A 448 9.74 2.65 12.55
C ASP A 448 10.24 2.75 11.10
N PHE A 449 11.16 3.66 10.79
CA PHE A 449 11.78 3.75 9.46
C PHE A 449 12.79 2.63 9.27
N THR A 450 13.69 2.45 10.23
CA THR A 450 14.74 1.42 10.20
C THR A 450 14.15 0.01 10.22
N GLN A 451 13.04 -0.20 10.93
CA GLN A 451 12.30 -1.47 10.94
C GLN A 451 11.70 -1.80 9.57
N LYS A 452 11.11 -0.81 8.88
CA LYS A 452 10.61 -0.97 7.49
C LYS A 452 11.75 -1.28 6.54
N LEU A 453 12.85 -0.54 6.63
CA LEU A 453 14.05 -0.71 5.83
C LEU A 453 14.67 -2.11 5.99
N LEU A 454 14.85 -2.59 7.22
CA LEU A 454 15.28 -3.97 7.52
C LEU A 454 14.37 -5.01 6.86
N GLY A 455 13.04 -4.81 6.96
CA GLY A 455 12.03 -5.70 6.38
C GLY A 455 12.08 -5.85 4.86
N THR A 456 12.78 -4.96 4.13
CA THR A 456 12.99 -5.10 2.69
C THR A 456 13.99 -6.20 2.31
N VAL A 457 14.89 -6.57 3.22
CA VAL A 457 16.03 -7.49 2.94
C VAL A 457 16.20 -8.61 3.97
N LEU A 458 15.57 -8.51 5.15
CA LEU A 458 15.66 -9.46 6.25
C LEU A 458 14.28 -9.84 6.77
N LYS A 459 14.03 -11.14 6.93
CA LYS A 459 12.90 -11.67 7.69
C LYS A 459 13.24 -11.65 9.18
N GLN A 460 12.24 -11.55 10.05
CA GLN A 460 12.44 -11.55 11.50
C GLN A 460 13.29 -12.74 11.99
N PHE A 461 13.10 -13.91 11.39
CA PHE A 461 13.89 -15.11 11.67
C PHE A 461 15.39 -14.93 11.39
N ASP A 462 15.77 -14.25 10.32
CA ASP A 462 17.17 -13.97 9.98
C ASP A 462 17.87 -13.17 11.09
N ILE A 463 17.13 -12.25 11.73
CA ILE A 463 17.65 -11.37 12.80
C ILE A 463 17.79 -12.16 14.12
N LEU A 464 16.79 -12.96 14.47
CA LEU A 464 16.79 -13.76 15.71
C LEU A 464 17.92 -14.81 15.73
N GLN A 465 18.30 -15.36 14.56
CA GLN A 465 19.45 -16.27 14.44
C GLN A 465 20.79 -15.64 14.85
N GLU A 466 20.94 -14.30 14.78
CA GLU A 466 22.18 -13.59 15.11
C GLU A 466 22.34 -13.28 16.61
N ASN A 467 21.75 -14.12 17.47
CA ASN A 467 21.69 -13.98 18.93
C ASN A 467 20.94 -12.72 19.41
N VAL A 468 19.90 -12.32 18.66
CA VAL A 468 18.93 -11.30 19.10
C VAL A 468 17.76 -12.01 19.78
N THR A 469 17.43 -11.64 21.02
CA THR A 469 16.28 -12.23 21.75
C THR A 469 14.96 -11.51 21.45
N LEU A 470 15.01 -10.19 21.33
CA LEU A 470 13.85 -9.32 21.16
C LEU A 470 14.20 -8.17 20.22
N ILE A 471 13.21 -7.74 19.43
CA ILE A 471 13.27 -6.53 18.61
C ILE A 471 12.24 -5.55 19.18
N GLU A 472 12.67 -4.36 19.58
CA GLU A 472 11.83 -3.32 20.18
C GLU A 472 11.85 -2.04 19.35
N SER A 473 10.73 -1.31 19.26
CA SER A 473 10.73 0.06 18.72
C SER A 473 11.08 1.08 19.82
N ILE A 474 12.04 1.96 19.55
CA ILE A 474 12.45 3.05 20.44
C ILE A 474 11.33 4.06 20.71
N ASN A 475 10.35 4.13 19.80
CA ASN A 475 9.17 4.99 19.91
C ASN A 475 8.20 4.53 21.02
N ASN A 476 8.32 3.26 21.46
CA ASN A 476 7.43 2.65 22.46
C ASN A 476 8.02 2.72 23.89
N ASN A 477 7.12 2.72 24.88
CA ASN A 477 7.45 2.43 26.27
C ASN A 477 7.90 0.96 26.38
N ARG A 478 9.21 0.73 26.57
CA ARG A 478 9.85 -0.60 26.63
C ARG A 478 10.02 -1.08 28.06
N GLU A 479 10.11 -2.39 28.27
CA GLU A 479 10.37 -2.95 29.61
C GLU A 479 11.85 -2.81 29.99
N ILE A 480 12.13 -2.63 31.29
CA ILE A 480 13.50 -2.49 31.78
C ILE A 480 14.20 -3.85 31.74
N GLN A 481 15.16 -3.99 30.82
CA GLN A 481 15.92 -5.21 30.54
C GLN A 481 17.40 -5.03 30.91
N SER A 482 17.66 -4.50 32.11
CA SER A 482 19.00 -4.17 32.63
C SER A 482 20.02 -5.32 32.66
N GLY A 483 19.57 -6.59 32.55
CA GLY A 483 20.44 -7.77 32.42
C GLY A 483 21.01 -8.02 31.01
N PHE A 484 20.50 -7.33 29.98
CA PHE A 484 20.98 -7.42 28.60
C PHE A 484 21.64 -6.11 28.16
N GLU A 485 22.54 -6.18 27.16
CA GLU A 485 22.97 -5.00 26.42
C GLU A 485 22.12 -4.83 25.15
N ALA A 486 21.84 -3.59 24.79
CA ALA A 486 21.06 -3.25 23.61
C ALA A 486 21.95 -2.80 22.44
N MET A 487 21.62 -3.27 21.25
CA MET A 487 22.07 -2.70 19.99
C MET A 487 20.98 -1.74 19.49
N TYR A 488 21.28 -0.45 19.41
CA TYR A 488 20.40 0.54 18.81
C TYR A 488 20.76 0.69 17.34
N LEU A 489 19.82 0.42 16.43
CA LEU A 489 19.98 0.56 14.99
C LEU A 489 18.92 1.54 14.47
N LEU A 490 19.30 2.80 14.28
CA LEU A 490 18.38 3.95 14.24
C LEU A 490 18.73 4.99 13.16
N MET A 491 17.79 5.87 12.85
CA MET A 491 18.06 7.14 12.18
C MET A 491 18.69 8.17 13.14
N PRO A 492 19.71 8.95 12.70
CA PRO A 492 20.34 10.01 13.50
C PRO A 492 19.46 11.27 13.63
N THR A 493 18.30 11.14 14.29
CA THR A 493 17.40 12.25 14.61
C THR A 493 17.64 12.80 16.01
N SER A 494 17.31 14.07 16.25
CA SER A 494 17.42 14.69 17.58
C SER A 494 16.57 13.97 18.62
N GLN A 495 15.43 13.40 18.20
CA GLN A 495 14.49 12.69 19.07
C GLN A 495 15.01 11.29 19.43
N ASN A 496 15.58 10.53 18.48
CA ASN A 496 16.24 9.26 18.79
C ASN A 496 17.44 9.46 19.73
N VAL A 497 18.22 10.52 19.52
CA VAL A 497 19.29 10.93 20.44
C VAL A 497 18.75 11.26 21.84
N ASN A 498 17.64 12.00 21.94
CA ASN A 498 16.98 12.25 23.23
C ASN A 498 16.52 10.94 23.92
N ARG A 499 15.94 10.00 23.17
CA ARG A 499 15.44 8.71 23.70
C ARG A 499 16.58 7.82 24.22
N ILE A 500 17.70 7.74 23.49
CA ILE A 500 18.93 7.08 23.99
C ILE A 500 19.38 7.74 25.30
N ILE A 501 19.37 9.07 25.40
CA ILE A 501 19.77 9.76 26.63
C ILE A 501 18.79 9.45 27.78
N GLN A 502 17.49 9.37 27.51
CA GLN A 502 16.46 9.04 28.51
C GLN A 502 16.59 7.61 29.05
N ASP A 503 16.83 6.61 28.18
CA ASP A 503 17.05 5.20 28.55
C ASP A 503 18.16 5.02 29.60
N PHE A 504 19.12 5.95 29.66
CA PHE A 504 20.23 5.95 30.63
C PHE A 504 20.22 7.14 31.60
N ALA A 505 19.22 8.01 31.60
CA ALA A 505 19.11 9.14 32.53
C ALA A 505 18.64 8.72 33.93
N GLY A 506 17.72 7.75 34.01
CA GLY A 506 17.11 7.29 35.27
C GLY A 506 18.08 6.65 36.28
N THR A 507 17.62 6.45 37.52
CA THR A 507 18.39 5.72 38.55
C THR A 507 18.54 4.24 38.19
N VAL A 508 17.47 3.63 37.68
CA VAL A 508 17.50 2.36 36.95
C VAL A 508 17.74 2.66 35.47
N LYS A 509 18.57 1.86 34.80
CA LYS A 509 18.90 2.00 33.37
C LYS A 509 18.08 0.99 32.57
N GLN A 510 17.65 1.36 31.37
CA GLN A 510 16.83 0.51 30.51
C GLN A 510 17.54 -0.81 30.15
N TYR A 511 18.84 -0.74 29.90
CA TYR A 511 19.72 -1.86 29.54
C TYR A 511 21.06 -1.76 30.28
N GLY A 512 21.87 -2.82 30.28
CA GLY A 512 23.20 -2.85 30.90
C GLY A 512 24.30 -2.12 30.12
N GLY A 513 24.02 -1.75 28.86
CA GLY A 513 24.93 -1.03 27.96
C GLY A 513 24.30 -0.82 26.58
N ALA A 514 24.83 0.15 25.83
CA ALA A 514 24.33 0.56 24.51
C ALA A 514 25.41 0.47 23.42
N HIS A 515 25.11 -0.24 22.33
CA HIS A 515 25.91 -0.25 21.11
C HIS A 515 25.15 0.55 20.04
N LEU A 516 25.63 1.72 19.65
CA LEU A 516 24.92 2.63 18.75
C LEU A 516 25.32 2.41 17.28
N PHE A 517 24.33 2.23 16.42
CA PHE A 517 24.48 2.10 14.97
C PHE A 517 23.50 3.06 14.29
N PHE A 518 24.01 4.12 13.67
CA PHE A 518 23.18 5.04 12.90
C PHE A 518 23.15 4.66 11.42
N ILE A 519 21.96 4.63 10.83
CA ILE A 519 21.72 4.26 9.42
C ILE A 519 22.32 5.28 8.44
N GLU A 520 22.59 6.50 8.91
CA GLU A 520 23.28 7.57 8.20
C GLU A 520 24.29 8.24 9.16
N GLY A 521 25.18 9.11 8.65
CA GLY A 521 26.15 9.82 9.46
C GLY A 521 25.51 10.81 10.46
N LEU A 522 26.05 10.87 11.68
CA LEU A 522 25.55 11.71 12.77
C LEU A 522 26.18 13.12 12.72
N GLU A 523 25.36 14.17 12.73
CA GLU A 523 25.86 15.55 12.81
C GLU A 523 26.57 15.80 14.17
N GLU A 524 27.75 16.43 14.19
CA GLU A 524 28.63 16.48 15.38
C GLU A 524 27.94 17.06 16.63
N HIS A 525 27.04 18.04 16.48
CA HIS A 525 26.28 18.61 17.60
C HIS A 525 25.41 17.58 18.35
N LEU A 526 24.93 16.53 17.65
CA LEU A 526 24.25 15.40 18.28
C LEU A 526 25.23 14.41 18.92
N PHE A 527 26.44 14.26 18.37
CA PHE A 527 27.51 13.49 19.00
C PHE A 527 27.98 14.13 20.33
N GLU A 528 28.22 15.45 20.33
CA GLU A 528 28.57 16.24 21.52
C GLU A 528 27.46 16.13 22.57
N LYS A 529 26.20 16.23 22.14
CA LYS A 529 25.02 16.03 23.01
C LYS A 529 24.98 14.63 23.62
N LEU A 530 25.22 13.56 22.86
CA LEU A 530 25.32 12.20 23.40
C LEU A 530 26.44 12.05 24.42
N THR A 531 27.65 12.54 24.11
CA THR A 531 28.85 12.34 24.95
C THR A 531 28.95 13.26 26.16
N SER A 532 28.22 14.38 26.16
CA SER A 532 28.00 15.24 27.33
C SER A 532 26.94 14.70 28.31
N SER A 533 26.20 13.64 27.93
CA SER A 533 24.99 13.20 28.64
C SER A 533 25.24 12.13 29.72
N PRO A 534 24.25 11.88 30.60
CA PRO A 534 24.27 10.75 31.54
C PRO A 534 24.39 9.35 30.89
N ALA A 535 24.22 9.23 29.58
CA ALA A 535 24.37 7.97 28.85
C ALA A 535 25.82 7.59 28.56
N GLU A 536 26.77 8.54 28.55
CA GLU A 536 28.18 8.31 28.17
C GLU A 536 28.82 7.07 28.81
N PRO A 537 28.68 6.79 30.13
CA PRO A 537 29.31 5.63 30.77
C PRO A 537 28.76 4.26 30.31
N PHE A 538 27.62 4.26 29.59
CA PHE A 538 26.93 3.07 29.10
C PHE A 538 27.15 2.84 27.60
N LEU A 539 27.72 3.82 26.88
CA LEU A 539 28.00 3.72 25.45
C LEU A 539 29.22 2.81 25.21
N ARG A 540 29.00 1.64 24.61
CA ARG A 540 30.05 0.67 24.25
C ARG A 540 30.75 1.01 22.94
N GLY A 541 30.07 1.72 22.06
CA GLY A 541 30.58 2.17 20.77
C GLY A 541 29.51 2.85 19.93
N LEU A 542 29.96 3.59 18.93
CA LEU A 542 29.13 4.21 17.90
C LEU A 542 29.67 3.82 16.51
N ARG A 543 28.78 3.47 15.60
CA ARG A 543 29.08 3.18 14.19
C ARG A 543 28.03 3.81 13.28
N GLU A 544 28.41 4.05 12.04
CA GLU A 544 27.56 4.60 10.99
C GLU A 544 27.52 3.59 9.85
N VAL A 545 26.32 3.22 9.38
CA VAL A 545 26.12 2.07 8.47
C VAL A 545 25.87 2.53 7.02
N PHE A 546 25.41 3.76 6.82
CA PHE A 546 25.16 4.40 5.51
C PHE A 546 24.23 3.59 4.59
N LEU A 547 23.11 3.11 5.13
CA LEU A 547 22.12 2.26 4.45
C LEU A 547 20.76 2.95 4.18
N ASN A 548 20.66 4.28 4.29
CA ASN A 548 19.42 5.03 4.05
C ASN A 548 19.02 5.08 2.56
N PHE A 549 18.65 3.94 1.97
CA PHE A 549 18.04 3.77 0.65
C PHE A 549 17.38 2.39 0.55
N THR A 550 16.30 2.25 -0.22
CA THR A 550 15.68 0.95 -0.45
C THR A 550 16.27 0.29 -1.69
N ALA A 551 16.92 -0.86 -1.54
CA ALA A 551 17.32 -1.73 -2.64
C ALA A 551 16.07 -2.46 -3.17
N THR A 552 15.49 -1.96 -4.26
CA THR A 552 14.23 -2.49 -4.81
C THR A 552 14.42 -3.75 -5.64
N GLU A 553 15.59 -3.93 -6.25
CA GLU A 553 15.96 -5.13 -7.01
C GLU A 553 17.49 -5.35 -6.95
N ALA A 554 17.98 -6.47 -7.50
CA ALA A 554 19.41 -6.79 -7.57
C ALA A 554 20.29 -5.70 -8.22
N GLN A 555 19.76 -4.91 -9.16
CA GLN A 555 20.47 -3.78 -9.79
C GLN A 555 19.78 -2.41 -9.57
N ALA A 556 18.69 -2.34 -8.80
CA ALA A 556 17.86 -1.13 -8.68
C ALA A 556 17.73 -0.61 -7.23
N PHE A 557 17.72 0.72 -7.05
CA PHE A 557 17.45 1.37 -5.76
C PHE A 557 16.48 2.55 -5.87
N SER A 558 15.82 2.89 -4.76
CA SER A 558 14.80 3.93 -4.68
C SER A 558 14.88 4.70 -3.36
N LEU A 559 14.57 6.00 -3.40
CA LEU A 559 14.32 6.82 -2.20
C LEU A 559 12.88 6.66 -1.68
N GLN A 560 12.00 6.04 -2.47
CA GLN A 560 10.57 5.86 -2.20
C GLN A 560 9.83 7.19 -1.90
N ASP A 561 10.25 8.27 -2.56
CA ASP A 561 9.73 9.62 -2.36
C ASP A 561 9.14 10.17 -3.69
N PRO A 562 7.82 10.06 -3.89
CA PRO A 562 7.11 10.65 -5.02
C PRO A 562 6.90 12.16 -4.88
N ALA A 563 6.81 12.69 -3.64
CA ALA A 563 6.55 14.11 -3.40
C ALA A 563 7.68 15.01 -3.93
N LEU A 564 8.91 14.50 -4.01
CA LEU A 564 10.02 15.16 -4.69
C LEU A 564 9.72 15.55 -6.15
N PHE A 565 8.88 14.82 -6.89
CA PHE A 565 8.51 15.22 -8.26
C PHE A 565 7.92 16.63 -8.31
N PHE A 566 6.99 16.93 -7.41
CA PHE A 566 6.38 18.24 -7.29
C PHE A 566 7.37 19.29 -6.80
N SER A 567 8.19 18.98 -5.78
CA SER A 567 9.22 19.91 -5.29
C SER A 567 10.20 20.33 -6.39
N LEU A 568 10.64 19.37 -7.22
CA LEU A 568 11.64 19.60 -8.27
C LEU A 568 11.11 20.38 -9.49
N TYR A 569 9.87 20.15 -9.92
CA TYR A 569 9.36 20.67 -11.21
C TYR A 569 8.17 21.63 -11.11
N SER A 570 7.42 21.65 -10.00
CA SER A 570 6.23 22.49 -9.91
C SER A 570 6.58 23.98 -9.96
N PRO A 571 5.85 24.81 -10.72
CA PRO A 571 6.03 26.25 -10.70
C PRO A 571 5.63 26.85 -9.33
N PRO A 572 6.41 27.77 -8.75
CA PRO A 572 5.98 28.52 -7.57
C PRO A 572 4.68 29.29 -7.80
N LYS A 573 3.85 29.43 -6.75
CA LYS A 573 2.57 30.15 -6.75
C LYS A 573 2.77 31.69 -6.80
N GLY A 574 3.35 32.18 -7.89
CA GLY A 574 3.65 33.60 -8.12
C GLY A 574 5.01 34.06 -7.58
N ASP A 575 5.37 35.28 -7.95
CA ASP A 575 6.72 35.86 -7.88
C ASP A 575 7.37 35.77 -6.49
N SER A 576 6.62 36.08 -5.42
CA SER A 576 7.12 36.05 -4.05
C SER A 576 7.40 34.64 -3.51
N ALA A 577 6.80 33.60 -4.09
CA ALA A 577 7.00 32.20 -3.68
C ALA A 577 8.31 31.60 -4.23
N PHE A 578 8.97 32.24 -5.20
CA PHE A 578 10.21 31.71 -5.81
C PHE A 578 11.34 31.51 -4.80
N LYS A 579 11.46 32.40 -3.81
CA LYS A 579 12.54 32.38 -2.82
C LYS A 579 12.38 31.24 -1.81
N SER A 580 11.19 31.09 -1.22
CA SER A 580 10.89 29.98 -0.30
C SER A 580 10.89 28.64 -1.01
N ALA A 581 10.36 28.55 -2.24
CA ALA A 581 10.41 27.34 -3.04
C ALA A 581 11.85 26.92 -3.38
N ARG A 582 12.76 27.86 -3.69
CA ARG A 582 14.18 27.55 -3.95
C ARG A 582 14.92 27.06 -2.70
N VAL A 583 14.60 27.58 -1.51
CA VAL A 583 15.15 27.06 -0.25
C VAL A 583 14.67 25.63 0.00
N ARG A 584 13.37 25.34 -0.14
CA ARG A 584 12.80 23.99 0.04
C ARG A 584 13.43 22.97 -0.92
N VAL A 585 13.68 23.35 -2.17
CA VAL A 585 14.42 22.50 -3.12
C VAL A 585 15.86 22.30 -2.68
N GLN A 586 16.57 23.31 -2.15
CA GLN A 586 17.94 23.14 -1.66
C GLN A 586 18.05 22.18 -0.47
N GLU A 587 17.06 22.18 0.43
CA GLU A 587 16.93 21.21 1.52
C GLU A 587 16.71 19.78 0.95
N ASP A 588 15.75 19.63 0.03
CA ASP A 588 15.49 18.36 -0.67
C ASP A 588 16.71 17.84 -1.45
N LEU A 589 17.48 18.71 -2.13
CA LEU A 589 18.71 18.30 -2.82
C LEU A 589 19.82 17.89 -1.86
N LYS A 590 19.95 18.57 -0.71
CA LYS A 590 20.90 18.15 0.34
C LYS A 590 20.54 16.75 0.85
N PHE A 591 19.27 16.48 1.09
CA PHE A 591 18.75 15.16 1.46
C PHE A 591 19.06 14.08 0.41
N VAL A 592 18.65 14.30 -0.85
CA VAL A 592 18.92 13.35 -1.96
C VAL A 592 20.42 13.12 -2.13
N SER A 593 21.26 14.15 -1.93
CA SER A 593 22.72 14.01 -2.01
C SER A 593 23.32 13.08 -0.96
N LYS A 594 22.82 13.10 0.30
CA LYS A 594 23.26 12.16 1.34
C LYS A 594 22.89 10.74 0.96
N ILE A 595 21.68 10.50 0.45
CA ILE A 595 21.24 9.15 0.03
C ILE A 595 22.07 8.58 -1.14
N ILE A 596 22.37 9.37 -2.17
CA ILE A 596 23.25 8.91 -3.27
C ILE A 596 24.67 8.61 -2.75
N THR A 597 25.14 9.38 -1.75
CA THR A 597 26.42 9.13 -1.07
C THR A 597 26.38 7.78 -0.33
N ASN A 598 25.29 7.46 0.38
CA ASN A 598 25.09 6.21 1.10
C ASN A 598 25.17 4.97 0.18
N VAL A 599 24.58 5.03 -1.01
CA VAL A 599 24.70 3.97 -2.04
C VAL A 599 26.16 3.77 -2.46
N CYS A 600 26.90 4.86 -2.70
CA CYS A 600 28.31 4.81 -3.07
C CYS A 600 29.18 4.23 -1.94
N ILE A 601 28.95 4.65 -0.68
CA ILE A 601 29.62 4.11 0.51
C ILE A 601 29.35 2.61 0.65
N THR A 602 28.09 2.19 0.54
CA THR A 602 27.68 0.77 0.65
C THR A 602 28.33 -0.12 -0.41
N LEU A 603 28.51 0.39 -1.63
CA LEU A 603 29.20 -0.31 -2.72
C LEU A 603 30.75 -0.26 -2.62
N ASN A 604 31.30 0.48 -1.65
CA ASN A 604 32.72 0.85 -1.50
C ASN A 604 33.29 1.60 -2.73
N GLU A 605 32.49 2.44 -3.38
CA GLU A 605 32.87 3.17 -4.60
C GLU A 605 33.03 4.66 -4.35
N PHE A 606 34.16 5.23 -4.80
CA PHE A 606 34.36 6.67 -4.90
C PHE A 606 34.33 7.05 -6.39
N PRO A 607 33.15 7.18 -7.03
CA PRO A 607 33.04 7.30 -8.48
C PRO A 607 33.60 8.62 -9.04
N PHE A 608 33.83 8.67 -10.36
CA PHE A 608 33.82 9.93 -11.11
C PHE A 608 32.36 10.35 -11.32
N ILE A 609 31.98 11.59 -11.01
CA ILE A 609 30.59 12.06 -11.17
C ILE A 609 30.45 12.86 -12.47
N ARG A 610 29.50 12.45 -13.33
CA ARG A 610 29.01 13.19 -14.50
C ARG A 610 27.56 13.59 -14.30
N TYR A 611 27.16 14.76 -14.81
CA TYR A 611 25.79 15.25 -14.66
C TYR A 611 25.23 15.80 -15.97
N TYR A 612 23.94 15.53 -16.25
CA TYR A 612 23.26 16.00 -17.47
C TYR A 612 23.05 17.52 -17.45
N VAL A 613 23.36 18.22 -18.54
CA VAL A 613 23.08 19.64 -18.73
C VAL A 613 22.15 19.81 -19.93
N PRO A 614 20.84 19.98 -19.73
CA PRO A 614 19.88 20.02 -20.83
C PRO A 614 20.12 21.22 -21.76
N PRO A 615 20.38 21.01 -23.06
CA PRO A 615 20.75 22.08 -23.98
C PRO A 615 19.53 22.78 -24.61
N HIS A 616 18.33 22.56 -24.06
CA HIS A 616 17.06 22.91 -24.69
C HIS A 616 16.09 23.70 -23.80
N HIS A 617 16.36 23.84 -22.51
CA HIS A 617 15.61 24.69 -21.59
C HIS A 617 16.56 25.25 -20.51
N PRO A 618 16.23 26.39 -19.87
CA PRO A 618 16.90 26.84 -18.64
C PRO A 618 16.56 25.91 -17.46
N PRO A 619 17.14 26.11 -16.25
CA PRO A 619 16.69 25.42 -15.05
C PRO A 619 15.17 25.47 -14.84
N LEU A 620 14.60 24.39 -14.32
CA LEU A 620 13.15 24.15 -14.19
C LEU A 620 12.65 24.41 -12.77
N GLY A 621 11.32 24.34 -12.57
CA GLY A 621 10.68 24.43 -11.26
C GLY A 621 11.12 25.65 -10.45
N PRO A 622 11.35 25.50 -9.12
CA PRO A 622 11.87 26.57 -8.27
C PRO A 622 13.33 27.01 -8.55
N LEU A 623 14.09 26.23 -9.32
CA LEU A 623 15.45 26.59 -9.74
C LEU A 623 15.47 27.56 -10.93
N LYS A 624 14.35 27.71 -11.65
CA LYS A 624 14.18 28.61 -12.78
C LYS A 624 14.66 30.04 -12.43
N PRO A 625 15.52 30.68 -13.26
CA PRO A 625 16.01 32.02 -12.98
C PRO A 625 14.87 33.05 -12.89
N HIS A 626 14.74 33.68 -11.73
CA HIS A 626 13.69 34.65 -11.41
C HIS A 626 14.28 35.88 -10.68
N ALA A 627 13.62 37.04 -10.73
CA ALA A 627 14.14 38.28 -10.13
C ALA A 627 14.44 38.13 -8.63
N GLU A 628 13.46 37.63 -7.85
CA GLU A 628 13.58 37.33 -6.41
C GLU A 628 14.68 36.29 -6.06
N ASN A 629 15.14 35.52 -7.05
CA ASN A 629 16.14 34.46 -6.89
C ASN A 629 17.53 34.84 -7.44
N ARG A 630 17.71 36.05 -7.99
CA ARG A 630 19.00 36.59 -8.45
C ARG A 630 19.60 37.54 -7.40
N PRO A 631 20.92 37.57 -7.21
CA PRO A 631 21.55 38.74 -6.57
C PRO A 631 21.33 39.99 -7.45
N PRO A 632 21.46 41.21 -6.90
CA PRO A 632 21.32 42.44 -7.68
C PRO A 632 22.33 42.47 -8.85
N PRO A 633 21.95 43.03 -10.01
CA PRO A 633 22.86 43.16 -11.15
C PRO A 633 24.02 44.12 -10.79
N PRO A 634 25.28 43.81 -11.17
CA PRO A 634 26.41 44.70 -10.94
C PRO A 634 26.23 46.07 -11.61
N PRO A 635 26.72 47.18 -11.01
CA PRO A 635 26.53 48.53 -11.56
C PRO A 635 27.05 48.71 -13.00
N GLU A 636 26.18 49.22 -13.89
CA GLU A 636 26.39 49.27 -15.34
C GLU A 636 27.63 50.06 -15.80
N ALA A 637 28.10 51.01 -15.00
CA ALA A 637 29.19 51.94 -15.34
C ALA A 637 30.56 51.27 -15.60
N SER A 638 30.70 49.97 -15.35
CA SER A 638 31.98 49.24 -15.40
C SER A 638 32.19 48.46 -16.70
N SER A 639 32.49 49.14 -17.82
CA SER A 639 32.75 48.49 -19.14
C SER A 639 33.91 47.47 -19.17
N ARG A 640 34.61 47.25 -18.04
CA ARG A 640 35.74 46.34 -17.84
C ARG A 640 35.36 44.89 -17.53
N TRP A 641 34.10 44.56 -17.18
CA TRP A 641 33.72 43.21 -16.74
C TRP A 641 33.82 42.12 -17.82
N ARG A 642 33.95 42.48 -19.11
CA ARG A 642 34.02 41.56 -20.25
C ARG A 642 35.33 40.74 -20.35
N THR A 643 36.19 40.76 -19.35
CA THR A 643 37.43 39.95 -19.29
C THR A 643 37.42 39.02 -18.08
N ASN A 644 37.80 37.74 -18.27
CA ASN A 644 37.68 36.70 -17.24
C ASN A 644 38.45 37.02 -15.94
N LEU A 645 39.53 37.79 -16.03
CA LEU A 645 40.36 38.16 -14.89
C LEU A 645 39.73 39.23 -13.97
N ALA A 646 38.71 39.95 -14.45
CA ALA A 646 38.13 41.12 -13.80
C ALA A 646 36.74 40.89 -13.18
N ARG A 647 36.21 39.66 -13.17
CA ARG A 647 34.88 39.36 -12.61
C ARG A 647 34.87 39.50 -11.09
N GLY A 648 33.98 40.32 -10.54
CA GLY A 648 33.69 40.40 -9.10
C GLY A 648 32.98 39.14 -8.57
N ALA A 649 32.89 38.99 -7.25
CA ALA A 649 32.16 37.87 -6.64
C ALA A 649 30.66 37.91 -7.02
N GLU A 650 30.05 39.09 -6.93
CA GLU A 650 28.64 39.35 -7.28
C GLU A 650 28.33 38.99 -8.74
N ALA A 651 29.20 39.36 -9.69
CA ALA A 651 29.03 39.01 -11.09
C ALA A 651 29.01 37.48 -11.31
N ARG A 652 29.91 36.73 -10.65
CA ARG A 652 29.91 35.25 -10.72
C ARG A 652 28.64 34.66 -10.10
N ALA A 653 28.16 35.22 -8.98
CA ALA A 653 26.93 34.79 -8.32
C ALA A 653 25.66 35.13 -9.12
N TYR A 654 25.70 36.19 -9.93
CA TYR A 654 24.64 36.53 -10.88
C TYR A 654 24.60 35.54 -12.04
N GLU A 655 25.76 35.28 -12.66
CA GLU A 655 25.91 34.34 -13.77
C GLU A 655 25.63 32.88 -13.36
N SER A 656 25.93 32.48 -12.12
CA SER A 656 25.77 31.07 -11.69
C SER A 656 24.32 30.60 -11.68
N VAL A 657 23.36 31.48 -11.33
CA VAL A 657 21.92 31.16 -11.23
C VAL A 657 21.35 30.70 -12.59
N GLU A 658 21.85 31.23 -13.71
CA GLU A 658 21.41 30.83 -15.05
C GLU A 658 21.87 29.42 -15.44
N GLY A 659 22.91 28.89 -14.77
CA GLY A 659 23.43 27.54 -14.94
C GLY A 659 23.16 26.61 -13.76
N ASP A 660 22.25 26.94 -12.83
CA ASP A 660 21.93 26.12 -11.65
C ASP A 660 20.90 25.03 -11.96
N TYR A 661 21.28 24.11 -12.86
CA TYR A 661 20.50 22.91 -13.13
C TYR A 661 20.46 21.97 -11.92
N LEU A 662 19.31 21.32 -11.72
CA LEU A 662 19.04 20.30 -10.69
C LEU A 662 20.19 19.27 -10.56
N THR A 663 20.51 18.64 -11.68
CA THR A 663 21.55 17.63 -11.86
C THR A 663 22.94 18.10 -11.44
N LYS A 664 23.31 19.34 -11.80
CA LYS A 664 24.57 20.00 -11.41
C LYS A 664 24.62 20.19 -9.90
N LEU A 665 23.62 20.84 -9.31
CA LEU A 665 23.60 21.11 -7.87
C LEU A 665 23.75 19.82 -7.07
N LEU A 666 22.95 18.80 -7.42
CA LEU A 666 23.00 17.49 -6.80
C LEU A 666 24.37 16.80 -6.97
N ALA A 667 24.98 16.86 -8.15
CA ALA A 667 26.29 16.27 -8.41
C ALA A 667 27.42 16.92 -7.61
N PHE A 668 27.43 18.25 -7.47
CA PHE A 668 28.41 18.94 -6.63
C PHE A 668 28.22 18.64 -5.13
N MET A 669 26.97 18.46 -4.67
CA MET A 669 26.68 18.04 -3.29
C MET A 669 27.15 16.60 -3.00
N VAL A 670 26.87 15.64 -3.90
CA VAL A 670 27.37 14.26 -3.78
C VAL A 670 28.91 14.21 -3.83
N GLN A 671 29.54 15.00 -4.71
CA GLN A 671 31.00 15.12 -4.77
C GLN A 671 31.60 15.60 -3.44
N HIS A 672 30.98 16.61 -2.80
CA HIS A 672 31.42 17.13 -1.52
C HIS A 672 31.26 16.11 -0.38
N ASN A 673 30.09 15.47 -0.27
CA ASN A 673 29.81 14.47 0.75
C ASN A 673 30.81 13.28 0.67
N LEU A 674 31.08 12.80 -0.55
CA LEU A 674 32.06 11.72 -0.77
C LEU A 674 33.49 12.15 -0.44
N GLU A 675 33.87 13.40 -0.68
CA GLU A 675 35.20 13.91 -0.34
C GLU A 675 35.41 14.04 1.17
N GLU A 676 34.41 14.54 1.91
CA GLU A 676 34.48 14.59 3.38
C GLU A 676 34.45 13.18 3.99
N HIS A 677 33.61 12.26 3.49
CA HIS A 677 33.64 10.86 3.95
C HIS A 677 34.98 10.18 3.66
N LYS A 678 35.60 10.41 2.49
CA LYS A 678 36.92 9.86 2.12
C LYS A 678 38.07 10.46 2.96
N LYS A 679 37.93 11.72 3.37
CA LYS A 679 38.85 12.44 4.28
C LYS A 679 38.76 11.92 5.71
N GLN A 680 37.56 11.61 6.19
CA GLN A 680 37.32 10.96 7.49
C GLN A 680 37.73 9.47 7.48
N ASN A 681 37.54 8.78 6.36
CA ASN A 681 37.81 7.35 6.18
C ASN A 681 38.84 7.11 5.06
N PRO A 682 40.16 7.26 5.34
CA PRO A 682 41.20 7.14 4.31
C PRO A 682 41.23 5.83 3.54
N ASP A 683 40.67 4.75 4.10
CA ASP A 683 40.60 3.41 3.50
C ASP A 683 39.34 3.14 2.67
N PHE A 684 38.35 4.04 2.67
CA PHE A 684 37.20 3.98 1.77
C PHE A 684 37.65 3.94 0.30
N SER A 685 37.01 3.12 -0.55
CA SER A 685 37.40 2.81 -1.94
C SER A 685 38.80 2.19 -2.13
N LYS A 686 39.44 1.71 -1.05
CA LYS A 686 40.52 0.72 -1.17
C LYS A 686 39.94 -0.69 -1.10
N TYR A 687 40.56 -1.61 -1.82
CA TYR A 687 40.35 -3.05 -1.68
C TYR A 687 41.63 -3.71 -1.14
N GLN A 688 41.53 -4.94 -0.62
CA GLN A 688 42.68 -5.61 -0.02
C GLN A 688 43.66 -6.09 -1.11
N PRO A 689 44.98 -5.91 -0.97
CA PRO A 689 45.94 -6.36 -1.97
C PRO A 689 45.82 -7.86 -2.25
N GLY A 690 45.64 -8.22 -3.52
CA GLY A 690 45.50 -9.61 -3.97
C GLY A 690 44.06 -10.14 -4.03
N THR A 691 43.03 -9.36 -3.64
CA THR A 691 41.65 -9.68 -4.02
C THR A 691 41.37 -9.18 -5.44
N PRO A 692 40.41 -9.78 -6.18
CA PRO A 692 40.11 -9.35 -7.55
C PRO A 692 39.70 -7.88 -7.63
N GLU A 693 38.95 -7.37 -6.66
CA GLU A 693 38.44 -6.00 -6.65
C GLU A 693 39.57 -4.96 -6.63
N ALA A 694 40.77 -5.31 -6.16
CA ALA A 694 41.94 -4.43 -6.18
C ALA A 694 42.44 -4.08 -7.60
N SER A 695 41.99 -4.79 -8.64
CA SER A 695 42.20 -4.41 -10.06
C SER A 695 40.98 -3.75 -10.73
N ARG A 696 39.87 -3.53 -10.03
CA ARG A 696 38.68 -2.87 -10.61
C ARG A 696 39.00 -1.38 -10.94
N PRO A 697 38.68 -0.89 -12.15
CA PRO A 697 38.78 0.54 -12.46
C PRO A 697 37.70 1.35 -11.72
N ARG A 698 38.06 2.56 -11.27
CA ARG A 698 37.18 3.50 -10.55
C ARG A 698 35.85 3.70 -11.28
N ALA A 699 34.75 3.49 -10.57
CA ALA A 699 33.39 3.60 -11.11
C ALA A 699 33.05 5.01 -11.65
N THR A 700 31.98 5.11 -12.45
CA THR A 700 31.40 6.40 -12.87
C THR A 700 29.92 6.48 -12.45
N LEU A 701 29.53 7.61 -11.87
CA LEU A 701 28.16 7.94 -11.46
C LEU A 701 27.59 8.98 -12.43
N PHE A 702 26.42 8.68 -13.00
CA PHE A 702 25.61 9.59 -13.79
C PHE A 702 24.46 10.15 -12.97
N ILE A 703 24.34 11.47 -12.93
CA ILE A 703 23.17 12.15 -12.36
C ILE A 703 22.41 12.84 -13.49
N THR A 704 21.19 12.37 -13.71
CA THR A 704 20.25 12.94 -14.69
C THR A 704 18.93 13.28 -14.00
N ASP A 705 18.04 13.95 -14.72
CA ASP A 705 16.68 14.22 -14.29
C ASP A 705 15.67 13.81 -15.38
N ARG A 706 14.37 13.89 -15.09
CA ARG A 706 13.29 13.49 -15.99
C ARG A 706 13.29 14.24 -17.34
N SER A 707 13.92 15.43 -17.43
CA SER A 707 14.00 16.23 -18.66
C SER A 707 14.95 15.66 -19.72
N MET A 708 15.76 14.65 -19.38
CA MET A 708 16.60 13.94 -20.36
C MET A 708 15.75 13.11 -21.33
N ASP A 709 14.69 12.47 -20.83
CA ASP A 709 13.82 11.59 -21.61
C ASP A 709 12.36 11.77 -21.14
N MET A 710 11.57 12.50 -21.92
CA MET A 710 10.15 12.72 -21.68
C MET A 710 9.26 11.79 -22.54
N VAL A 711 9.86 10.84 -23.26
CA VAL A 711 9.19 9.90 -24.16
C VAL A 711 8.92 8.57 -23.46
N ALA A 712 9.91 8.02 -22.76
CA ALA A 712 9.79 6.75 -22.03
C ALA A 712 8.57 6.67 -21.07
N PRO A 713 8.19 7.73 -20.32
CA PRO A 713 7.05 7.67 -19.39
C PRO A 713 5.66 7.53 -20.04
N PHE A 714 5.51 7.72 -21.36
CA PHE A 714 4.21 7.64 -22.05
C PHE A 714 4.03 6.39 -22.91
N LEU A 715 5.08 5.63 -23.18
CA LEU A 715 5.02 4.47 -24.07
C LEU A 715 4.38 3.25 -23.39
N HIS A 716 3.58 2.48 -24.13
CA HIS A 716 3.29 1.09 -23.75
C HIS A 716 4.54 0.24 -23.99
N GLU A 717 5.05 -0.38 -22.93
CA GLU A 717 6.26 -1.21 -22.93
C GLU A 717 5.88 -2.68 -22.75
N PHE A 718 6.15 -3.52 -23.75
CA PHE A 718 5.69 -4.92 -23.79
C PHE A 718 6.68 -5.91 -23.15
N THR A 719 7.64 -5.44 -22.35
CA THR A 719 8.44 -6.33 -21.47
C THR A 719 7.71 -6.61 -20.16
N TYR A 720 7.72 -7.86 -19.71
CA TYR A 720 6.77 -8.44 -18.73
C TYR A 720 6.44 -7.54 -17.53
N GLN A 721 7.45 -7.08 -16.79
CA GLN A 721 7.29 -6.23 -15.60
C GLN A 721 6.69 -4.85 -15.93
N ALA A 722 7.12 -4.23 -17.03
CA ALA A 722 6.63 -2.92 -17.44
C ALA A 722 5.16 -3.01 -17.89
N MET A 723 4.82 -4.02 -18.70
CA MET A 723 3.46 -4.28 -19.16
C MET A 723 2.51 -4.59 -17.99
N ALA A 724 2.95 -5.44 -17.05
CA ALA A 724 2.16 -5.78 -15.86
C ALA A 724 1.89 -4.55 -14.98
N ASN A 725 2.86 -3.66 -14.79
CA ASN A 725 2.71 -2.45 -13.98
C ASN A 725 1.92 -1.30 -14.66
N ASP A 726 1.77 -1.32 -15.99
CA ASP A 726 0.96 -0.34 -16.73
C ASP A 726 -0.52 -0.77 -16.82
N LEU A 727 -0.75 -2.08 -16.99
CA LEU A 727 -2.08 -2.64 -17.25
C LEU A 727 -2.79 -3.16 -15.99
N LEU A 728 -2.09 -3.87 -15.08
CA LEU A 728 -2.68 -4.52 -13.91
C LEU A 728 -2.69 -3.59 -12.67
N PRO A 729 -3.61 -3.78 -11.70
CA PRO A 729 -3.69 -2.96 -10.48
C PRO A 729 -2.63 -3.33 -9.43
N ILE A 730 -1.35 -3.22 -9.78
CA ILE A 730 -0.22 -3.52 -8.89
C ILE A 730 0.03 -2.32 -7.95
N GLN A 731 -0.13 -2.53 -6.64
CA GLN A 731 0.11 -1.50 -5.62
C GLN A 731 1.60 -1.41 -5.29
N ASP A 732 2.12 -0.20 -5.13
CA ASP A 732 3.53 0.09 -4.82
C ASP A 732 4.54 -0.63 -5.75
N GLY A 733 4.13 -0.96 -6.98
CA GLY A 733 4.90 -1.75 -7.95
C GLY A 733 5.22 -3.20 -7.54
N THR A 734 4.69 -3.66 -6.40
CA THR A 734 5.14 -4.88 -5.72
C THR A 734 4.00 -5.79 -5.26
N LYS A 735 2.82 -5.27 -4.89
CA LYS A 735 1.70 -6.09 -4.40
C LYS A 735 0.64 -6.26 -5.48
N TYR A 736 0.24 -7.49 -5.76
CA TYR A 736 -0.83 -7.79 -6.71
C TYR A 736 -1.77 -8.86 -6.12
N THR A 737 -3.08 -8.59 -6.17
CA THR A 737 -4.12 -9.49 -5.69
C THR A 737 -4.80 -10.16 -6.87
N TYR A 738 -4.85 -11.49 -6.85
CA TYR A 738 -5.17 -12.31 -8.02
C TYR A 738 -6.04 -13.52 -7.64
N LYS A 739 -6.76 -14.09 -8.61
CA LYS A 739 -7.66 -15.22 -8.37
C LYS A 739 -6.93 -16.55 -8.48
N PHE A 740 -6.50 -17.07 -7.33
CA PHE A 740 -5.90 -18.39 -7.22
C PHE A 740 -6.98 -19.47 -7.21
N GLN A 741 -6.71 -20.61 -7.86
CA GLN A 741 -7.59 -21.78 -7.85
C GLN A 741 -7.02 -22.85 -6.93
N SER A 742 -7.78 -23.22 -5.90
CA SER A 742 -7.39 -24.23 -4.91
C SER A 742 -7.51 -25.67 -5.46
N SER A 743 -6.96 -26.66 -4.77
CA SER A 743 -6.99 -28.08 -5.18
C SER A 743 -8.39 -28.69 -5.20
N VAL A 744 -9.36 -28.03 -4.55
CA VAL A 744 -10.79 -28.39 -4.55
C VAL A 744 -11.57 -27.63 -5.66
N GLY A 745 -10.88 -26.96 -6.57
CA GLY A 745 -11.45 -26.24 -7.71
C GLY A 745 -12.04 -24.85 -7.39
N SER A 746 -12.21 -24.51 -6.11
CA SER A 746 -12.67 -23.19 -5.65
C SER A 746 -11.66 -22.07 -5.90
N PHE A 747 -12.15 -20.87 -6.23
CA PHE A 747 -11.33 -19.67 -6.35
C PHE A 747 -11.24 -18.88 -5.04
N GLU A 748 -10.05 -18.38 -4.73
CA GLU A 748 -9.73 -17.49 -3.61
C GLU A 748 -8.97 -16.25 -4.11
N ASP A 749 -9.21 -15.08 -3.51
CA ASP A 749 -8.44 -13.86 -3.82
C ASP A 749 -7.16 -13.87 -2.97
N LYS A 750 -6.00 -13.95 -3.63
CA LYS A 750 -4.68 -14.12 -3.01
C LYS A 750 -3.76 -12.96 -3.35
N THR A 751 -3.08 -12.39 -2.35
CA THR A 751 -2.14 -11.27 -2.57
C THR A 751 -0.70 -11.78 -2.59
N ALA A 752 -0.02 -11.59 -3.72
CA ALA A 752 1.40 -11.87 -3.90
C ALA A 752 2.26 -10.61 -3.73
N ILE A 753 3.55 -10.79 -3.43
CA ILE A 753 4.54 -9.71 -3.35
C ILE A 753 5.69 -10.00 -4.32
N LEU A 754 5.68 -9.30 -5.45
CA LEU A 754 6.66 -9.34 -6.53
C LEU A 754 8.00 -8.76 -6.03
N THR A 755 9.00 -9.62 -5.88
CA THR A 755 10.33 -9.28 -5.34
C THR A 755 11.40 -10.20 -5.94
N ASP A 756 12.68 -9.86 -5.77
CA ASP A 756 13.81 -10.73 -6.11
C ASP A 756 13.91 -12.03 -5.26
N THR A 757 12.92 -12.31 -4.39
CA THR A 757 12.76 -13.61 -3.73
C THR A 757 11.90 -14.59 -4.54
N ASP A 758 11.22 -14.12 -5.59
CA ASP A 758 10.57 -14.96 -6.58
C ASP A 758 11.51 -15.19 -7.78
N SER A 759 11.96 -16.43 -7.93
CA SER A 759 12.81 -16.88 -9.02
C SER A 759 12.11 -16.81 -10.37
N VAL A 760 10.79 -17.00 -10.43
CA VAL A 760 10.05 -16.97 -11.70
C VAL A 760 9.91 -15.52 -12.17
N TRP A 761 9.57 -14.60 -11.27
CA TRP A 761 9.55 -13.16 -11.54
C TRP A 761 10.89 -12.65 -12.09
N THR A 762 11.99 -12.94 -11.39
CA THR A 762 13.33 -12.46 -11.77
C THR A 762 13.80 -13.02 -13.11
N ASP A 763 13.44 -14.27 -13.42
CA ASP A 763 13.77 -14.94 -14.68
C ASP A 763 13.00 -14.39 -15.92
N VAL A 764 11.83 -13.78 -15.74
CA VAL A 764 10.99 -13.32 -16.87
C VAL A 764 10.74 -11.81 -16.92
N ARG A 765 10.96 -11.05 -15.83
CA ARG A 765 10.55 -9.63 -15.70
C ARG A 765 11.02 -8.71 -16.84
N HIS A 766 12.18 -8.97 -17.41
CA HIS A 766 12.81 -8.14 -18.45
C HIS A 766 12.65 -8.66 -19.88
N LEU A 767 12.06 -9.85 -20.06
CA LEU A 767 11.76 -10.45 -21.36
C LEU A 767 10.55 -9.77 -22.01
N HIS A 768 10.44 -9.83 -23.33
CA HIS A 768 9.22 -9.44 -24.04
C HIS A 768 8.06 -10.37 -23.66
N MET A 769 6.81 -9.89 -23.61
CA MET A 769 5.66 -10.67 -23.10
C MET A 769 5.50 -12.02 -23.80
N ARG A 770 5.81 -12.09 -25.11
CA ARG A 770 5.87 -13.35 -25.86
C ARG A 770 6.90 -14.33 -25.31
N GLU A 771 8.14 -13.87 -25.15
CA GLU A 771 9.27 -14.66 -24.63
C GLU A 771 9.04 -15.09 -23.17
N ALA A 772 8.40 -14.23 -22.38
CA ALA A 772 7.99 -14.55 -21.01
C ALA A 772 6.95 -15.68 -21.00
N ILE A 773 5.94 -15.63 -21.88
CA ILE A 773 4.96 -16.72 -22.06
C ILE A 773 5.63 -18.01 -22.55
N ASP A 774 6.50 -17.92 -23.56
CA ASP A 774 7.22 -19.08 -24.11
C ASP A 774 8.16 -19.72 -23.07
N LYS A 775 8.85 -18.91 -22.24
CA LYS A 775 9.69 -19.41 -21.13
C LYS A 775 8.86 -19.98 -19.97
N LEU A 776 7.75 -19.35 -19.58
CA LEU A 776 6.84 -19.89 -18.57
C LEU A 776 6.29 -21.27 -18.99
N MET A 777 5.94 -21.44 -20.28
CA MET A 777 5.52 -22.73 -20.85
C MET A 777 6.65 -23.77 -20.82
N LEU A 778 7.88 -23.36 -21.15
CA LEU A 778 9.05 -24.24 -21.16
C LEU A 778 9.42 -24.70 -19.74
N ASP A 779 9.53 -23.77 -18.80
CA ASP A 779 9.93 -24.06 -17.41
C ASP A 779 8.87 -24.88 -16.67
N PHE A 780 7.57 -24.63 -16.93
CA PHE A 780 6.49 -25.45 -16.36
C PHE A 780 6.49 -26.88 -16.92
N ASN A 781 6.61 -27.05 -18.24
CA ASN A 781 6.69 -28.38 -18.84
C ASN A 781 7.97 -29.14 -18.41
N LYS A 782 9.08 -28.43 -18.24
CA LYS A 782 10.31 -28.99 -17.65
C LYS A 782 10.09 -29.43 -16.19
N PHE A 783 9.43 -28.60 -15.37
CA PHE A 783 9.09 -28.95 -13.98
C PHE A 783 8.20 -30.21 -13.91
N LEU A 784 7.27 -30.41 -14.84
CA LEU A 784 6.48 -31.64 -14.94
C LEU A 784 7.34 -32.87 -15.32
N GLN A 785 8.35 -32.71 -16.18
CA GLN A 785 9.24 -33.79 -16.60
C GLN A 785 10.24 -34.20 -15.50
N GLU A 786 10.75 -33.24 -14.73
CA GLU A 786 11.72 -33.50 -13.65
C GLU A 786 11.09 -34.15 -12.41
N ASN A 787 9.77 -33.99 -12.21
CA ASN A 787 9.04 -34.56 -11.08
C ASN A 787 8.24 -35.81 -11.49
N ALA A 788 8.81 -36.98 -11.25
CA ALA A 788 8.40 -38.31 -11.78
C ALA A 788 7.01 -38.86 -11.34
N VAL A 789 6.09 -38.01 -10.89
CA VAL A 789 4.68 -38.34 -10.64
C VAL A 789 3.89 -38.47 -11.96
N PHE A 790 4.37 -37.85 -13.05
CA PHE A 790 3.64 -37.75 -14.30
C PHE A 790 3.97 -38.84 -15.33
N LYS A 791 2.90 -39.42 -15.90
CA LYS A 791 2.89 -40.10 -17.20
C LYS A 791 1.74 -39.52 -18.03
N GLY A 792 2.05 -38.60 -18.92
CA GLY A 792 1.08 -37.92 -19.78
C GLY A 792 1.80 -37.02 -20.78
N GLU A 793 1.03 -36.44 -21.70
CA GLU A 793 1.53 -35.39 -22.59
C GLU A 793 1.65 -34.05 -21.82
N GLY A 794 2.53 -33.16 -22.29
CA GLY A 794 2.76 -31.85 -21.67
C GLY A 794 1.64 -30.85 -21.98
N ALA A 795 1.63 -29.74 -21.26
CA ALA A 795 0.68 -28.64 -21.51
C ALA A 795 0.99 -27.91 -22.82
N ALA A 796 -0.03 -27.71 -23.66
CA ALA A 796 0.08 -27.04 -24.95
C ALA A 796 -0.40 -25.57 -24.92
N SER A 797 -1.18 -25.17 -23.90
CA SER A 797 -1.66 -23.80 -23.72
C SER A 797 -1.56 -23.29 -22.27
N LEU A 798 -1.68 -21.97 -22.11
CA LEU A 798 -1.76 -21.29 -20.81
C LEU A 798 -2.91 -21.81 -19.93
N ASN A 799 -4.01 -22.29 -20.53
CA ASN A 799 -5.15 -22.84 -19.80
C ASN A 799 -4.87 -24.25 -19.31
N ASP A 800 -4.28 -25.11 -20.16
CA ASP A 800 -3.91 -26.49 -19.79
C ASP A 800 -2.97 -26.48 -18.58
N MET A 801 -1.99 -25.57 -18.57
CA MET A 801 -1.09 -25.40 -17.42
C MET A 801 -1.84 -25.01 -16.14
N LYS A 802 -2.85 -24.14 -16.23
CA LYS A 802 -3.68 -23.71 -15.09
C LYS A 802 -4.51 -24.87 -14.53
N GLU A 803 -5.06 -25.72 -15.40
CA GLU A 803 -5.80 -26.93 -15.02
C GLU A 803 -4.85 -28.00 -14.43
N MET A 804 -3.68 -28.22 -15.03
CA MET A 804 -2.66 -29.12 -14.48
C MET A 804 -2.12 -28.63 -13.14
N LEU A 805 -1.95 -27.31 -12.94
CA LEU A 805 -1.61 -26.71 -11.65
C LEU A 805 -2.66 -27.00 -10.57
N ALA A 806 -3.95 -27.07 -10.92
CA ALA A 806 -4.99 -27.45 -9.96
C ALA A 806 -4.76 -28.86 -9.39
N SER A 807 -4.25 -29.79 -10.22
CA SER A 807 -3.95 -31.18 -9.85
C SER A 807 -2.69 -31.39 -8.99
N LEU A 808 -1.92 -30.34 -8.68
CA LEU A 808 -0.66 -30.40 -7.94
C LEU A 808 -0.82 -29.94 -6.46
N PRO A 809 -1.19 -30.82 -5.51
CA PRO A 809 -1.30 -30.45 -4.08
C PRO A 809 0.03 -30.55 -3.32
N GLN A 810 1.02 -31.30 -3.83
CA GLN A 810 2.29 -31.57 -3.13
C GLN A 810 3.36 -30.47 -3.31
N TYR A 811 3.23 -29.62 -4.35
CA TYR A 811 4.21 -28.60 -4.73
C TYR A 811 3.62 -27.19 -4.59
N GLN A 812 3.14 -26.86 -3.39
CA GLN A 812 2.31 -25.66 -3.15
C GLN A 812 3.04 -24.36 -3.52
N GLU A 813 4.30 -24.19 -3.10
CA GLU A 813 5.07 -22.96 -3.40
C GLU A 813 5.29 -22.77 -4.90
N GLN A 814 5.71 -23.82 -5.62
CA GLN A 814 5.93 -23.76 -7.07
C GLN A 814 4.62 -23.52 -7.80
N ARG A 815 3.54 -24.17 -7.37
CA ARG A 815 2.18 -23.98 -7.90
C ARG A 815 1.72 -22.53 -7.77
N GLU A 816 1.95 -21.91 -6.61
CA GLU A 816 1.58 -20.51 -6.37
C GLU A 816 2.35 -19.55 -7.28
N LYS A 817 3.66 -19.74 -7.43
CA LYS A 817 4.51 -18.93 -8.32
C LYS A 817 4.10 -19.04 -9.79
N PHE A 818 3.92 -20.26 -10.30
CA PHE A 818 3.44 -20.45 -11.68
C PHE A 818 2.00 -19.92 -11.87
N SER A 819 1.08 -20.18 -10.93
CA SER A 819 -0.31 -19.69 -11.02
C SER A 819 -0.39 -18.15 -11.08
N LEU A 820 0.40 -17.46 -10.24
CA LEU A 820 0.57 -16.01 -10.25
C LEU A 820 1.00 -15.52 -11.64
N HIS A 821 2.14 -16.01 -12.15
CA HIS A 821 2.72 -15.47 -13.37
C HIS A 821 1.92 -15.80 -14.63
N LEU A 822 1.28 -16.97 -14.69
CA LEU A 822 0.37 -17.34 -15.77
C LEU A 822 -0.89 -16.47 -15.76
N ASN A 823 -1.49 -16.19 -14.59
CA ASN A 823 -2.65 -15.31 -14.50
C ASN A 823 -2.30 -13.86 -14.87
N MET A 824 -1.17 -13.33 -14.39
CA MET A 824 -0.67 -12.01 -14.81
C MET A 824 -0.50 -11.92 -16.34
N ALA A 825 0.11 -12.93 -16.97
CA ALA A 825 0.30 -12.97 -18.41
C ALA A 825 -1.05 -13.02 -19.17
N GLN A 826 -1.99 -13.85 -18.71
CA GLN A 826 -3.35 -13.95 -19.25
C GLN A 826 -4.09 -12.62 -19.18
N GLU A 827 -4.06 -11.93 -18.03
CA GLU A 827 -4.74 -10.64 -17.86
C GLU A 827 -4.10 -9.52 -18.68
N CYS A 828 -2.76 -9.46 -18.75
CA CYS A 828 -2.05 -8.52 -19.63
C CYS A 828 -2.44 -8.69 -21.10
N MET A 829 -2.49 -9.93 -21.60
CA MET A 829 -2.87 -10.20 -22.99
C MET A 829 -4.36 -9.94 -23.26
N GLY A 830 -5.24 -10.27 -22.31
CA GLY A 830 -6.67 -9.94 -22.39
C GLY A 830 -6.92 -8.43 -22.48
N ILE A 831 -6.16 -7.61 -21.73
CA ILE A 831 -6.22 -6.14 -21.83
C ILE A 831 -5.62 -5.66 -23.16
N PHE A 832 -4.50 -6.24 -23.62
CA PHE A 832 -3.85 -5.89 -24.88
C PHE A 832 -4.79 -5.99 -26.10
N GLU A 833 -5.55 -7.08 -26.18
CA GLU A 833 -6.53 -7.29 -27.25
C GLU A 833 -7.76 -6.39 -27.08
N LYS A 834 -8.36 -6.39 -25.88
CA LYS A 834 -9.59 -5.64 -25.56
C LYS A 834 -9.46 -4.14 -25.80
N ASP A 835 -8.38 -3.54 -25.30
CA ASP A 835 -8.14 -2.09 -25.35
C ASP A 835 -7.37 -1.68 -26.63
N LYS A 836 -7.20 -2.62 -27.58
CA LYS A 836 -6.62 -2.44 -28.92
C LYS A 836 -5.19 -1.87 -28.90
N LEU A 837 -4.39 -2.28 -27.92
CA LEU A 837 -3.09 -1.68 -27.62
C LEU A 837 -2.09 -1.79 -28.78
N ALA A 838 -2.19 -2.81 -29.64
CA ALA A 838 -1.35 -2.92 -30.84
C ALA A 838 -1.45 -1.71 -31.78
N ALA A 839 -2.66 -1.18 -32.00
CA ALA A 839 -2.88 -0.02 -32.88
C ALA A 839 -2.39 1.29 -32.24
N ILE A 840 -2.62 1.42 -30.92
CA ILE A 840 -2.14 2.55 -30.10
C ILE A 840 -0.61 2.57 -30.11
N ALA A 841 0.03 1.47 -29.75
CA ALA A 841 1.48 1.37 -29.65
C ALA A 841 2.20 1.56 -30.99
N ASN A 842 1.61 1.18 -32.13
CA ASN A 842 2.22 1.52 -33.42
C ASN A 842 2.34 3.05 -33.62
N VAL A 843 1.30 3.81 -33.28
CA VAL A 843 1.33 5.29 -33.31
C VAL A 843 2.31 5.84 -32.28
N GLU A 844 2.34 5.30 -31.06
CA GLU A 844 3.29 5.70 -30.02
C GLU A 844 4.76 5.46 -30.44
N GLN A 845 5.07 4.29 -31.02
CA GLN A 845 6.39 3.95 -31.54
C GLN A 845 6.78 4.79 -32.76
N ASN A 846 5.83 5.11 -33.65
CA ASN A 846 6.03 6.03 -34.78
C ASN A 846 6.38 7.45 -34.29
N CYS A 847 5.71 7.94 -33.23
CA CYS A 847 6.04 9.21 -32.58
C CYS A 847 7.43 9.17 -31.92
N ALA A 848 7.65 8.17 -31.05
CA ALA A 848 8.82 8.07 -30.16
C ALA A 848 10.14 7.87 -30.91
N THR A 849 10.18 6.95 -31.87
CA THR A 849 11.39 6.71 -32.70
C THR A 849 11.53 7.70 -33.86
N GLY A 850 10.42 8.35 -34.25
CA GLY A 850 10.34 9.15 -35.46
C GLY A 850 10.38 8.33 -36.77
N LEU A 851 10.25 7.01 -36.68
CA LEU A 851 10.34 6.06 -37.79
C LEU A 851 9.18 5.04 -37.74
N THR A 852 8.72 4.58 -38.91
CA THR A 852 7.83 3.42 -39.06
C THR A 852 8.59 2.11 -38.87
N ALA A 853 7.89 0.97 -38.85
CA ALA A 853 8.51 -0.36 -38.77
C ALA A 853 9.52 -0.61 -39.91
N GLU A 854 9.30 -0.06 -41.11
CA GLU A 854 10.23 -0.17 -42.25
C GLU A 854 11.32 0.92 -42.25
N ALA A 855 11.64 1.48 -41.08
CA ALA A 855 12.64 2.53 -40.84
C ALA A 855 12.48 3.80 -41.71
N LYS A 856 11.25 4.20 -42.03
CA LYS A 856 10.94 5.41 -42.83
C LYS A 856 10.31 6.49 -41.95
N THR A 857 10.47 7.75 -42.32
CA THR A 857 9.77 8.87 -41.64
C THR A 857 8.24 8.72 -41.80
N PRO A 858 7.44 8.69 -40.72
CA PRO A 858 5.99 8.67 -40.79
C PRO A 858 5.45 9.88 -41.57
N LYS A 859 4.55 9.63 -42.53
CA LYS A 859 3.95 10.69 -43.37
C LYS A 859 2.50 10.98 -42.99
N ASN A 860 1.74 9.94 -42.66
CA ASN A 860 0.29 9.99 -42.47
C ASN A 860 -0.10 9.88 -40.98
N LEU A 861 0.84 10.17 -40.08
CA LEU A 861 0.72 10.00 -38.63
C LEU A 861 -0.54 10.65 -38.02
N VAL A 862 -1.02 11.77 -38.57
CA VAL A 862 -2.27 12.42 -38.14
C VAL A 862 -3.51 11.65 -38.61
N GLU A 863 -3.47 11.06 -39.80
CA GLU A 863 -4.54 10.22 -40.35
C GLU A 863 -4.63 8.88 -39.61
N GLU A 864 -3.51 8.34 -39.15
CA GLU A 864 -3.42 7.17 -38.25
C GLU A 864 -3.93 7.51 -36.84
N MET A 865 -3.56 8.68 -36.31
CA MET A 865 -3.84 9.10 -34.93
C MET A 865 -5.30 9.53 -34.70
N VAL A 866 -5.88 10.37 -35.55
CA VAL A 866 -7.20 10.99 -35.30
C VAL A 866 -8.33 9.95 -35.10
N PRO A 867 -8.40 8.82 -35.84
CA PRO A 867 -9.37 7.75 -35.58
C PRO A 867 -9.25 7.14 -34.17
N LEU A 868 -8.04 7.00 -33.62
CA LEU A 868 -7.83 6.51 -32.26
C LEU A 868 -8.25 7.56 -31.21
N LEU A 869 -8.08 8.85 -31.51
CA LEU A 869 -8.49 9.94 -30.63
C LEU A 869 -10.01 10.10 -30.58
N ASP A 870 -10.73 10.02 -31.71
CA ASP A 870 -12.20 10.16 -31.70
C ASP A 870 -12.94 8.89 -31.24
N SER A 871 -12.31 7.72 -31.34
CA SER A 871 -12.86 6.44 -30.88
C SER A 871 -13.31 6.49 -29.42
N ARG A 872 -14.47 5.88 -29.12
CA ARG A 872 -14.96 5.70 -27.74
C ARG A 872 -14.39 4.47 -27.05
N ASP A 873 -13.81 3.54 -27.81
CA ASP A 873 -13.23 2.30 -27.29
C ASP A 873 -11.85 2.55 -26.64
N VAL A 874 -11.18 3.63 -27.05
CA VAL A 874 -9.85 4.01 -26.54
C VAL A 874 -10.01 4.83 -25.27
N LEU A 875 -9.41 4.36 -24.17
CA LEU A 875 -9.39 5.07 -22.88
C LEU A 875 -8.72 6.45 -23.03
N ASN A 876 -9.28 7.49 -22.39
CA ASN A 876 -8.72 8.86 -22.46
C ASN A 876 -7.24 8.92 -22.07
N ILE A 877 -6.79 8.09 -21.13
CA ILE A 877 -5.38 8.06 -20.73
C ILE A 877 -4.44 7.68 -21.89
N ASN A 878 -4.87 6.78 -22.78
CA ASN A 878 -4.11 6.42 -23.97
C ASN A 878 -4.15 7.54 -25.02
N LYS A 879 -5.22 8.33 -25.06
CA LYS A 879 -5.28 9.57 -25.87
C LYS A 879 -4.32 10.63 -25.35
N VAL A 880 -4.16 10.77 -24.03
CA VAL A 880 -3.15 11.65 -23.42
C VAL A 880 -1.74 11.19 -23.80
N ARG A 881 -1.42 9.89 -23.72
CA ARG A 881 -0.14 9.30 -24.18
C ARG A 881 0.16 9.65 -25.63
N ILE A 882 -0.78 9.34 -26.54
CA ILE A 882 -0.68 9.62 -27.97
C ILE A 882 -0.44 11.12 -28.25
N VAL A 883 -1.23 12.01 -27.64
CA VAL A 883 -1.12 13.47 -27.88
C VAL A 883 0.18 14.03 -27.30
N ALA A 884 0.61 13.59 -26.11
CA ALA A 884 1.88 13.98 -25.51
C ALA A 884 3.09 13.56 -26.38
N LEU A 885 3.08 12.32 -26.88
CA LEU A 885 4.12 11.79 -27.77
C LEU A 885 4.13 12.51 -29.13
N TYR A 886 2.96 12.82 -29.71
CA TYR A 886 2.86 13.57 -30.95
C TYR A 886 3.41 15.00 -30.80
N ILE A 887 3.09 15.71 -29.72
CA ILE A 887 3.60 17.07 -29.46
C ILE A 887 5.13 17.05 -29.31
N GLN A 888 5.67 16.05 -28.61
CA GLN A 888 7.13 15.86 -28.49
C GLN A 888 7.80 15.57 -29.84
N HIS A 889 7.21 14.67 -30.65
CA HIS A 889 7.68 14.31 -31.99
C HIS A 889 7.75 15.53 -32.94
N ARG A 890 6.81 16.49 -32.83
CA ARG A 890 6.76 17.71 -33.66
C ARG A 890 7.69 18.84 -33.16
N ASP A 891 8.34 18.67 -32.01
CA ASP A 891 9.03 19.73 -31.27
C ASP A 891 8.10 20.93 -30.98
N GLY A 892 6.86 20.61 -30.54
CA GLY A 892 5.76 21.55 -30.32
C GLY A 892 4.82 21.71 -31.53
N VAL A 893 3.60 22.16 -31.27
CA VAL A 893 2.53 22.34 -32.29
C VAL A 893 1.90 23.73 -32.24
N PRO A 894 1.24 24.20 -33.30
CA PRO A 894 0.42 25.42 -33.24
C PRO A 894 -0.73 25.28 -32.22
N GLU A 895 -1.07 26.37 -31.55
CA GLU A 895 -2.05 26.32 -30.45
C GLU A 895 -3.46 25.91 -30.91
N GLU A 896 -3.88 26.33 -32.12
CA GLU A 896 -5.17 25.90 -32.69
C GLU A 896 -5.20 24.41 -33.04
N ASP A 897 -4.07 23.85 -33.49
CA ASP A 897 -3.99 22.41 -33.78
C ASP A 897 -3.98 21.60 -32.48
N ARG A 898 -3.35 22.11 -31.42
CA ARG A 898 -3.48 21.56 -30.06
C ARG A 898 -4.93 21.60 -29.55
N ARG A 899 -5.64 22.72 -29.73
CA ARG A 899 -7.09 22.83 -29.42
C ARG A 899 -7.91 21.79 -30.17
N ARG A 900 -7.66 21.60 -31.47
CA ARG A 900 -8.32 20.59 -32.30
C ARG A 900 -8.04 19.17 -31.81
N LEU A 901 -6.79 18.84 -31.48
CA LEU A 901 -6.43 17.53 -30.93
C LEU A 901 -7.15 17.24 -29.60
N TYR A 902 -7.21 18.21 -28.69
CA TYR A 902 -7.95 18.07 -27.43
C TYR A 902 -9.46 17.88 -27.66
N GLN A 903 -10.04 18.55 -28.66
CA GLN A 903 -11.46 18.41 -29.05
C GLN A 903 -11.76 17.03 -29.66
N HIS A 904 -10.93 16.55 -30.60
CA HIS A 904 -11.07 15.20 -31.17
C HIS A 904 -10.88 14.10 -30.12
N ALA A 905 -9.88 14.25 -29.24
CA ALA A 905 -9.62 13.32 -28.15
C ALA A 905 -10.67 13.38 -27.02
N ARG A 906 -11.45 14.46 -26.95
CA ARG A 906 -12.49 14.74 -25.94
C ARG A 906 -11.92 14.79 -24.51
N LEU A 907 -10.70 15.32 -24.36
CA LEU A 907 -9.99 15.39 -23.08
C LEU A 907 -10.67 16.36 -22.10
N THR A 908 -10.80 15.94 -20.85
CA THR A 908 -11.20 16.80 -19.73
C THR A 908 -10.14 17.88 -19.45
N LEU A 909 -10.51 18.94 -18.70
CA LEU A 909 -9.56 20.02 -18.39
C LEU A 909 -8.31 19.52 -17.65
N ALA A 910 -8.45 18.57 -16.71
CA ALA A 910 -7.29 17.98 -16.02
C ALA A 910 -6.39 17.18 -16.99
N GLU A 911 -6.97 16.45 -17.94
CA GLU A 911 -6.20 15.72 -18.97
C GLU A 911 -5.50 16.67 -19.96
N GLN A 912 -6.08 17.86 -20.21
CA GLN A 912 -5.41 18.93 -20.95
C GLN A 912 -4.29 19.58 -20.12
N ASP A 913 -4.50 19.80 -18.81
CA ASP A 913 -3.49 20.30 -17.88
C ASP A 913 -2.27 19.36 -17.85
N ALA A 914 -2.46 18.04 -17.85
CA ALA A 914 -1.37 17.07 -17.92
C ALA A 914 -0.51 17.19 -19.18
N VAL A 915 -1.11 17.42 -20.35
CA VAL A 915 -0.37 17.66 -21.60
C VAL A 915 0.29 19.05 -21.59
N ASN A 916 -0.34 20.05 -20.96
CA ASN A 916 0.25 21.37 -20.81
C ASN A 916 1.46 21.36 -19.84
N ALA A 917 1.41 20.51 -18.80
CA ALA A 917 2.43 20.41 -17.75
C ALA A 917 3.80 19.90 -18.26
N LEU A 918 3.84 19.27 -19.44
CA LEU A 918 5.07 18.94 -20.18
C LEU A 918 6.04 20.14 -20.29
N ASN A 919 5.52 21.36 -20.37
CA ASN A 919 6.32 22.60 -20.42
C ASN A 919 7.12 22.89 -19.13
N PHE A 920 6.70 22.39 -17.97
CA PHE A 920 7.48 22.47 -16.73
C PHE A 920 8.62 21.44 -16.67
N LEU A 921 8.61 20.46 -17.58
CA LEU A 921 9.62 19.41 -17.74
C LEU A 921 10.51 19.63 -18.99
N GLY A 922 10.57 20.87 -19.50
CA GLY A 922 11.46 21.26 -20.60
C GLY A 922 10.92 21.01 -22.01
N VAL A 923 9.74 20.40 -22.16
CA VAL A 923 9.14 20.11 -23.47
C VAL A 923 8.45 21.35 -24.05
N ARG A 924 8.84 21.75 -25.25
CA ARG A 924 8.13 22.78 -26.03
C ARG A 924 6.75 22.25 -26.46
N ILE A 925 5.67 22.76 -25.88
CA ILE A 925 4.28 22.39 -26.25
C ILE A 925 3.72 23.22 -27.41
N ASN A 926 3.95 24.53 -27.38
CA ASN A 926 3.52 25.48 -28.43
C ASN A 926 4.69 25.76 -29.39
N ARG A 927 4.42 25.85 -30.70
CA ARG A 927 5.41 26.16 -31.75
C ARG A 927 4.89 27.22 -32.72
N THR A 928 5.71 28.24 -32.98
CA THR A 928 5.44 29.32 -33.94
C THR A 928 6.37 29.23 -35.16
N ALA A 929 6.12 30.05 -36.19
CA ALA A 929 6.99 30.14 -37.38
C ALA A 929 8.36 30.80 -37.09
N ALA A 930 8.54 31.45 -35.94
CA ALA A 930 9.83 32.02 -35.53
C ALA A 930 10.72 30.99 -34.79
N ASP A 931 10.15 29.89 -34.30
CA ASP A 931 10.84 28.90 -33.49
C ASP A 931 11.77 28.00 -34.31
N ARG A 932 13.05 28.02 -33.94
CA ARG A 932 14.07 27.10 -34.49
C ARG A 932 13.95 25.71 -33.85
N ASP A 933 14.23 24.68 -34.66
CA ASP A 933 14.32 23.30 -34.19
C ASP A 933 15.36 23.15 -33.08
N THR A 934 15.09 22.27 -32.14
CA THR A 934 15.99 21.99 -31.01
C THR A 934 17.20 21.13 -31.42
N LYS A 935 18.19 21.75 -32.09
CA LYS A 935 19.34 21.09 -32.75
C LYS A 935 20.29 20.27 -31.86
N LYS A 936 20.10 20.23 -30.54
CA LYS A 936 21.02 19.60 -29.57
C LYS A 936 20.42 18.47 -28.70
N LYS A 937 19.20 17.98 -29.00
CA LYS A 937 18.65 16.81 -28.27
C LYS A 937 19.52 15.57 -28.52
N ILE A 938 19.66 14.71 -27.49
CA ILE A 938 20.18 13.35 -27.65
C ILE A 938 19.28 12.63 -28.66
N LYS A 939 19.88 11.83 -29.54
CA LYS A 939 19.13 10.98 -30.47
C LYS A 939 19.35 9.53 -30.09
N GLN A 940 18.27 8.77 -29.96
CA GLN A 940 18.35 7.31 -29.86
C GLN A 940 19.11 6.76 -31.09
N LYS A 941 20.04 5.82 -30.89
CA LYS A 941 20.49 4.98 -31.99
C LYS A 941 19.34 4.11 -32.49
N THR A 942 19.17 4.04 -33.80
CA THR A 942 18.41 2.97 -34.46
C THR A 942 19.24 1.68 -34.38
N SER A 943 18.65 0.57 -33.92
CA SER A 943 19.25 -0.75 -34.09
C SER A 943 18.71 -1.40 -35.37
N ASN A 944 19.50 -2.26 -36.01
CA ASN A 944 19.03 -3.09 -37.12
C ASN A 944 18.52 -4.46 -36.67
N ASP A 945 18.80 -4.85 -35.42
CA ASP A 945 18.47 -6.16 -34.85
C ASP A 945 17.16 -6.11 -34.02
N GLU A 946 16.12 -5.44 -34.54
CA GLU A 946 14.86 -5.22 -33.82
C GLU A 946 13.78 -6.24 -34.23
N GLU A 947 13.61 -7.27 -33.41
CA GLU A 947 12.69 -8.41 -33.64
C GLU A 947 11.19 -8.06 -33.46
N TYR A 948 10.87 -6.98 -32.74
CA TYR A 948 9.49 -6.63 -32.36
C TYR A 948 9.06 -5.24 -32.83
N GLU A 949 8.16 -5.19 -33.81
CA GLU A 949 7.64 -3.95 -34.40
C GLU A 949 7.04 -2.97 -33.39
N LEU A 950 6.50 -3.46 -32.26
CA LEU A 950 5.87 -2.65 -31.22
C LEU A 950 6.82 -2.26 -30.05
N SER A 951 8.13 -2.52 -30.16
CA SER A 951 9.10 -2.26 -29.08
C SER A 951 10.43 -1.71 -29.60
N ARG A 952 10.36 -0.79 -30.58
CA ARG A 952 11.49 -0.17 -31.30
C ARG A 952 12.21 0.90 -30.47
N PHE A 953 11.46 1.69 -29.70
CA PHE A 953 12.03 2.67 -28.77
C PHE A 953 12.95 2.01 -27.73
N LYS A 954 14.04 2.69 -27.41
CA LYS A 954 14.96 2.36 -26.30
C LYS A 954 15.20 3.64 -25.49
N PRO A 955 15.06 3.63 -24.15
CA PRO A 955 15.28 4.82 -23.33
C PRO A 955 16.63 5.48 -23.58
N LEU A 956 16.67 6.82 -23.60
CA LEU A 956 17.87 7.58 -23.99
C LEU A 956 19.09 7.31 -23.09
N LEU A 957 18.86 6.86 -21.85
CA LEU A 957 19.90 6.34 -20.95
C LEU A 957 20.81 5.31 -21.63
N ARG A 958 20.26 4.43 -22.48
CA ARG A 958 21.05 3.46 -23.24
C ARG A 958 22.11 4.11 -24.11
N THR A 959 21.72 5.14 -24.86
CA THR A 959 22.64 5.88 -25.74
C THR A 959 23.72 6.58 -24.92
N VAL A 960 23.35 7.16 -23.77
CA VAL A 960 24.30 7.82 -22.84
C VAL A 960 25.36 6.83 -22.33
N LEU A 961 24.97 5.64 -21.86
CA LEU A 961 25.91 4.66 -21.33
C LEU A 961 26.78 4.00 -22.43
N GLU A 962 26.18 3.65 -23.57
CA GLU A 962 26.94 3.15 -24.73
C GLU A 962 27.97 4.18 -25.24
N GLU A 963 27.61 5.46 -25.35
CA GLU A 963 28.53 6.51 -25.77
C GLU A 963 29.59 6.83 -24.70
N HIS A 964 29.30 6.65 -23.42
CA HIS A 964 30.31 6.78 -22.37
C HIS A 964 31.39 5.70 -22.50
N VAL A 965 30.99 4.43 -22.60
CA VAL A 965 31.93 3.30 -22.75
C VAL A 965 32.70 3.38 -24.07
N ALA A 966 32.07 3.88 -25.13
CA ALA A 966 32.72 4.15 -26.41
C ALA A 966 33.62 5.40 -26.43
N GLY A 967 33.72 6.16 -25.33
CA GLY A 967 34.53 7.38 -25.22
C GLY A 967 34.04 8.57 -26.05
N LYS A 968 32.74 8.61 -26.39
CA LYS A 968 32.12 9.56 -27.34
C LYS A 968 31.14 10.54 -26.70
N LEU A 969 30.62 10.25 -25.49
CA LEU A 969 29.58 11.05 -24.85
C LEU A 969 30.03 12.50 -24.57
N ASP A 970 29.33 13.45 -25.18
CA ASP A 970 29.63 14.89 -25.19
C ASP A 970 29.86 15.48 -23.78
N ASN A 971 31.05 16.03 -23.55
CA ASN A 971 31.45 16.65 -22.28
C ASN A 971 30.75 18.00 -21.99
N SER A 972 30.11 18.63 -22.99
CA SER A 972 29.25 19.80 -22.78
C SER A 972 27.84 19.43 -22.35
N LEU A 973 27.42 18.19 -22.63
CA LEU A 973 26.12 17.63 -22.27
C LEU A 973 26.17 16.84 -20.96
N PHE A 974 27.28 16.11 -20.73
CA PHE A 974 27.60 15.40 -19.50
C PHE A 974 28.98 15.81 -18.97
N PRO A 975 29.18 17.05 -18.50
CA PRO A 975 30.40 17.45 -17.82
C PRO A 975 30.67 16.61 -16.56
N TYR A 976 31.94 16.53 -16.17
CA TYR A 976 32.37 15.99 -14.88
C TYR A 976 32.21 17.05 -13.78
N ALA A 977 31.85 16.64 -12.56
CA ALA A 977 31.72 17.55 -11.42
C ALA A 977 33.06 18.12 -10.94
N LYS A 978 34.18 17.44 -11.19
CA LYS A 978 35.52 17.87 -10.76
C LYS A 978 36.61 17.43 -11.76
N GLU A 979 37.15 16.22 -11.58
CA GLU A 979 38.18 15.65 -12.43
C GLU A 979 37.58 14.64 -13.41
N ALA A 980 37.99 14.72 -14.68
CA ALA A 980 37.80 13.64 -15.64
C ALA A 980 38.87 12.54 -15.40
N PRO A 981 38.65 11.30 -15.86
CA PRO A 981 39.67 10.25 -15.82
C PRO A 981 40.96 10.70 -16.53
N SER A 982 42.10 10.56 -15.87
CA SER A 982 43.40 10.68 -16.54
C SER A 982 43.47 9.62 -17.65
N ALA A 983 43.83 10.05 -18.86
CA ALA A 983 43.68 9.22 -20.06
C ALA A 983 44.66 8.04 -20.07
N ALA A 984 44.20 6.88 -19.59
CA ALA A 984 44.87 5.62 -19.81
C ALA A 984 44.94 5.32 -21.33
N PRO A 985 46.06 4.80 -21.86
CA PRO A 985 46.17 4.47 -23.27
C PRO A 985 45.19 3.35 -23.63
N LEU A 986 44.35 3.61 -24.64
CA LEU A 986 43.37 2.64 -25.15
C LEU A 986 44.08 1.35 -25.62
N PRO A 987 43.57 0.15 -25.29
CA PRO A 987 44.10 -1.10 -25.84
C PRO A 987 43.91 -1.13 -27.36
N SER A 988 45.01 -1.28 -28.08
CA SER A 988 45.11 -1.05 -29.54
C SER A 988 44.59 -2.24 -30.38
N SER A 989 43.30 -2.56 -30.25
CA SER A 989 42.67 -3.72 -30.92
C SER A 989 41.42 -3.39 -31.77
N LEU A 990 41.28 -2.16 -32.28
CA LEU A 990 40.24 -1.78 -33.26
C LEU A 990 40.82 -0.94 -34.41
N ARG A 991 41.83 -1.46 -35.11
CA ARG A 991 42.26 -0.92 -36.41
C ARG A 991 42.16 -2.00 -37.48
N SER A 992 41.23 -1.84 -38.41
CA SER A 992 41.11 -2.68 -39.59
C SER A 992 42.33 -2.53 -40.50
N PRO A 993 42.84 -3.62 -41.12
CA PRO A 993 43.79 -3.52 -42.22
C PRO A 993 43.16 -2.82 -43.44
N PRO A 994 43.95 -2.18 -44.31
CA PRO A 994 43.45 -1.67 -45.59
C PRO A 994 43.00 -2.82 -46.51
N PRO A 995 42.05 -2.59 -47.41
CA PRO A 995 41.52 -3.65 -48.28
C PRO A 995 42.57 -4.09 -49.30
N GLN A 996 42.93 -5.39 -49.27
CA GLN A 996 43.58 -6.08 -50.38
C GLN A 996 42.60 -7.04 -51.06
N ALA A 997 42.82 -7.29 -52.35
CA ALA A 997 41.82 -7.86 -53.25
C ALA A 997 41.46 -9.32 -52.94
N THR A 998 40.24 -9.69 -53.32
CA THR A 998 39.71 -11.05 -53.25
C THR A 998 40.50 -12.02 -54.12
N SER A 999 40.81 -13.20 -53.58
CA SER A 999 41.21 -14.37 -54.37
C SER A 999 40.40 -15.58 -53.93
N LEU A 1000 39.54 -16.07 -54.83
CA LEU A 1000 38.62 -17.17 -54.56
C LEU A 1000 39.30 -18.52 -54.81
N ARG A 1001 39.94 -19.12 -53.78
CA ARG A 1001 40.23 -20.56 -53.75
C ARG A 1001 40.43 -21.11 -52.33
N SER A 1002 39.80 -22.26 -52.08
CA SER A 1002 40.00 -23.18 -50.94
C SER A 1002 39.99 -22.60 -49.52
N GLN A 1003 38.79 -22.50 -48.95
CA GLN A 1003 38.55 -22.69 -47.51
C GLN A 1003 37.48 -23.77 -47.34
N LYS A 1004 37.71 -24.75 -46.46
CA LYS A 1004 36.68 -25.67 -45.95
C LYS A 1004 36.15 -25.11 -44.62
N PRO A 1005 34.86 -25.24 -44.30
CA PRO A 1005 34.38 -24.91 -42.96
C PRO A 1005 34.97 -25.89 -41.93
N SER A 1006 35.45 -25.36 -40.81
CA SER A 1006 36.02 -26.14 -39.70
C SER A 1006 35.24 -25.87 -38.42
N TRP A 1007 34.07 -26.47 -38.28
CA TRP A 1007 33.40 -26.60 -36.99
C TRP A 1007 34.22 -27.53 -36.06
N HIS A 1008 33.95 -27.45 -34.76
CA HIS A 1008 34.64 -28.13 -33.65
C HIS A 1008 36.05 -27.62 -33.31
N ARG A 1009 36.09 -26.69 -32.35
CA ARG A 1009 37.05 -26.80 -31.23
C ARG A 1009 36.28 -26.63 -29.92
N ALA A 1010 36.14 -27.72 -29.15
CA ALA A 1010 35.46 -27.68 -27.86
C ALA A 1010 36.21 -26.77 -26.87
N PRO A 1011 35.51 -26.12 -25.91
CA PRO A 1011 36.16 -25.32 -24.88
C PRO A 1011 37.12 -26.18 -24.05
N ARG A 1012 38.35 -25.68 -23.83
CA ARG A 1012 39.24 -26.29 -22.82
C ARG A 1012 38.72 -25.92 -21.44
N GLN A 1013 38.25 -26.91 -20.69
CA GLN A 1013 38.06 -26.77 -19.25
C GLN A 1013 39.43 -26.51 -18.58
N GLY A 1014 39.47 -25.64 -17.57
CA GLY A 1014 40.66 -25.45 -16.72
C GLY A 1014 41.36 -24.09 -16.77
N ALA A 1015 40.61 -22.97 -16.69
CA ALA A 1015 41.14 -21.67 -16.22
C ALA A 1015 39.99 -20.68 -15.88
N THR A 1016 39.35 -20.81 -14.72
CA THR A 1016 38.39 -19.80 -14.23
C THR A 1016 39.14 -18.63 -13.60
N GLN A 1017 39.64 -17.71 -14.42
CA GLN A 1017 39.98 -16.36 -13.94
C GLN A 1017 38.68 -15.56 -13.80
N THR A 1018 38.42 -15.04 -12.60
CA THR A 1018 37.28 -14.15 -12.32
C THR A 1018 37.57 -12.75 -12.84
N GLU A 1019 36.99 -12.39 -13.98
CA GLU A 1019 37.11 -11.03 -14.54
C GLU A 1019 36.42 -10.00 -13.65
N THR A 1020 37.14 -8.95 -13.28
CA THR A 1020 36.62 -7.90 -12.38
C THR A 1020 35.93 -6.81 -13.18
N ARG A 1021 34.61 -6.95 -13.32
CA ARG A 1021 33.75 -6.02 -14.06
C ARG A 1021 33.85 -4.60 -13.50
N ALA A 1022 33.99 -3.65 -14.42
CA ALA A 1022 33.96 -2.22 -14.12
C ALA A 1022 32.53 -1.78 -13.77
N ARG A 1023 32.36 -0.72 -12.96
CA ARG A 1023 31.05 -0.37 -12.38
C ARG A 1023 30.53 0.99 -12.83
N LEU A 1024 29.24 1.05 -13.13
CA LEU A 1024 28.48 2.27 -13.44
C LEU A 1024 27.34 2.44 -12.44
N LEU A 1025 27.09 3.68 -12.03
CA LEU A 1025 25.96 4.07 -11.21
C LEU A 1025 25.13 5.11 -11.98
N VAL A 1026 23.81 5.06 -11.88
CA VAL A 1026 22.88 5.99 -12.52
C VAL A 1026 21.86 6.46 -11.48
N PHE A 1027 21.63 7.76 -11.40
CA PHE A 1027 20.54 8.35 -10.63
C PHE A 1027 19.65 9.22 -11.51
N ILE A 1028 18.34 8.96 -11.51
CA ILE A 1028 17.33 9.75 -12.21
C ILE A 1028 16.50 10.53 -11.19
N ALA A 1029 16.70 11.84 -11.12
CA ALA A 1029 15.89 12.72 -10.29
C ALA A 1029 14.49 12.87 -10.91
N GLY A 1030 13.44 12.61 -10.14
CA GLY A 1030 12.06 12.83 -10.58
C GLY A 1030 11.36 11.67 -11.27
N GLY A 1031 11.68 10.43 -10.91
CA GLY A 1031 10.99 9.22 -11.37
C GLY A 1031 11.72 8.49 -12.50
N ALA A 1032 11.77 7.15 -12.43
CA ALA A 1032 12.34 6.28 -13.47
C ALA A 1032 11.32 5.22 -13.92
N THR A 1033 11.25 4.92 -15.22
CA THR A 1033 10.33 3.91 -15.76
C THR A 1033 10.89 2.50 -15.59
N TYR A 1034 10.03 1.48 -15.62
CA TYR A 1034 10.47 0.08 -15.65
C TYR A 1034 11.34 -0.25 -16.87
N SER A 1035 11.19 0.45 -17.99
CA SER A 1035 12.09 0.26 -19.14
C SER A 1035 13.47 0.89 -18.94
N GLU A 1036 13.59 2.01 -18.23
CA GLU A 1036 14.88 2.55 -17.81
C GLU A 1036 15.58 1.62 -16.80
N LEU A 1037 14.83 1.05 -15.84
CA LEU A 1037 15.36 0.05 -14.90
C LEU A 1037 15.88 -1.20 -15.65
N ARG A 1038 15.12 -1.70 -16.63
CA ARG A 1038 15.50 -2.82 -17.51
C ARG A 1038 16.81 -2.59 -18.24
N GLU A 1039 17.09 -1.38 -18.74
CA GLU A 1039 18.35 -1.08 -19.42
C GLU A 1039 19.57 -1.30 -18.50
N GLY A 1040 19.43 -1.19 -17.17
CA GLY A 1040 20.50 -1.55 -16.21
C GLY A 1040 20.94 -3.01 -16.33
N TYR A 1041 20.00 -3.95 -16.49
CA TYR A 1041 20.29 -5.39 -16.65
C TYR A 1041 20.81 -5.72 -18.04
N GLN A 1042 20.18 -5.15 -19.09
CA GLN A 1042 20.61 -5.36 -20.47
C GLN A 1042 22.02 -4.82 -20.72
N LEU A 1043 22.32 -3.61 -20.23
CA LEU A 1043 23.62 -2.96 -20.46
C LEU A 1043 24.71 -3.48 -19.51
N SER A 1044 24.34 -3.97 -18.33
CA SER A 1044 25.26 -4.78 -17.52
C SER A 1044 25.83 -5.94 -18.35
N SER A 1045 24.92 -6.73 -18.93
CA SER A 1045 25.28 -7.90 -19.75
C SER A 1045 26.01 -7.50 -21.04
N ALA A 1046 25.48 -6.53 -21.79
CA ALA A 1046 26.01 -6.15 -23.10
C ALA A 1046 27.34 -5.39 -23.07
N LEU A 1047 27.63 -4.65 -21.99
CA LEU A 1047 28.88 -3.89 -21.82
C LEU A 1047 29.93 -4.61 -20.96
N ASN A 1048 29.60 -5.79 -20.40
CA ASN A 1048 30.37 -6.49 -19.38
C ASN A 1048 30.71 -5.62 -18.15
N MET A 1049 29.75 -4.82 -17.69
CA MET A 1049 29.91 -3.90 -16.55
C MET A 1049 28.87 -4.17 -15.46
N ASP A 1050 29.18 -3.87 -14.21
CA ASP A 1050 28.21 -3.84 -13.12
C ASP A 1050 27.43 -2.51 -13.18
N VAL A 1051 26.18 -2.50 -13.63
CA VAL A 1051 25.35 -1.27 -13.72
C VAL A 1051 24.32 -1.24 -12.59
N TYR A 1052 24.33 -0.19 -11.77
CA TYR A 1052 23.29 0.06 -10.76
C TYR A 1052 22.52 1.32 -11.11
N ILE A 1053 21.19 1.26 -11.06
CA ILE A 1053 20.30 2.38 -11.38
C ILE A 1053 19.41 2.71 -10.18
N GLY A 1054 19.10 3.98 -9.99
CA GLY A 1054 18.12 4.38 -9.00
C GLY A 1054 17.48 5.73 -9.29
N SER A 1055 16.50 6.05 -8.45
CA SER A 1055 15.60 7.18 -8.66
C SER A 1055 15.00 7.67 -7.34
N THR A 1056 14.37 8.85 -7.37
CA THR A 1056 13.47 9.29 -6.29
C THR A 1056 12.35 8.27 -6.02
N HIS A 1057 11.80 7.67 -7.09
CA HIS A 1057 10.76 6.63 -7.07
C HIS A 1057 10.63 5.97 -8.47
N THR A 1058 9.84 4.91 -8.58
CA THR A 1058 9.50 4.25 -9.86
C THR A 1058 8.18 4.80 -10.39
N ILE A 1059 8.09 5.11 -11.68
CA ILE A 1059 6.87 5.64 -12.33
C ILE A 1059 6.23 4.63 -13.27
N THR A 1060 4.90 4.57 -13.24
CA THR A 1060 4.07 3.97 -14.29
C THR A 1060 3.49 5.08 -15.17
N PRO A 1061 3.13 4.81 -16.44
CA PRO A 1061 2.51 5.80 -17.31
C PRO A 1061 1.21 6.37 -16.73
N ARG A 1062 0.47 5.57 -15.95
CA ARG A 1062 -0.73 6.00 -15.23
C ARG A 1062 -0.42 7.03 -14.14
N HIS A 1063 0.45 6.69 -13.20
CA HIS A 1063 0.80 7.60 -12.10
C HIS A 1063 1.46 8.87 -12.62
N PHE A 1064 2.35 8.77 -13.62
CA PHE A 1064 3.00 9.92 -14.22
C PHE A 1064 2.00 10.89 -14.88
N ILE A 1065 0.98 10.37 -15.58
CA ILE A 1065 -0.11 11.20 -16.13
C ILE A 1065 -0.93 11.84 -15.01
N ASP A 1066 -1.22 11.11 -13.92
CA ASP A 1066 -1.98 11.65 -12.79
C ASP A 1066 -1.21 12.73 -12.01
N ASP A 1067 0.10 12.57 -11.82
CA ASP A 1067 0.97 13.60 -11.24
C ASP A 1067 1.03 14.85 -12.15
N LEU A 1068 1.10 14.68 -13.47
CA LEU A 1068 1.09 15.78 -14.43
C LEU A 1068 -0.22 16.60 -14.40
N LYS A 1069 -1.38 15.98 -14.11
CA LYS A 1069 -2.68 16.70 -13.97
C LYS A 1069 -2.64 17.77 -12.86
N ALA A 1070 -1.76 17.62 -11.87
CA ALA A 1070 -1.69 18.46 -10.69
C ALA A 1070 -0.30 19.12 -10.49
N LEU A 1071 0.63 18.98 -11.45
CA LEU A 1071 1.96 19.59 -11.39
C LEU A 1071 1.90 21.12 -11.44
N ASP A 1072 0.95 21.69 -12.20
CA ASP A 1072 0.62 23.12 -12.13
C ASP A 1072 -0.33 23.37 -10.95
N LEU A 1073 0.17 24.07 -9.92
CA LEU A 1073 -0.60 24.42 -8.74
C LEU A 1073 -1.79 25.37 -9.02
N GLY A 1074 -1.81 26.04 -10.18
CA GLY A 1074 -2.94 26.84 -10.67
C GLY A 1074 -3.94 26.08 -11.55
N GLY A 1075 -3.63 24.84 -11.95
CA GLY A 1075 -4.47 24.02 -12.84
C GLY A 1075 -5.80 23.57 -12.22
N VAL A 1076 -6.68 22.98 -13.04
CA VAL A 1076 -7.95 22.44 -12.57
C VAL A 1076 -7.74 21.17 -11.74
N GLY A 1077 -6.72 20.37 -12.08
CA GLY A 1077 -6.35 19.16 -11.34
C GLY A 1077 -5.69 19.40 -9.97
N SER A 1078 -5.16 20.60 -9.70
CA SER A 1078 -4.40 20.89 -8.47
C SER A 1078 -5.20 20.84 -7.16
N ARG A 1079 -6.54 20.74 -7.27
CA ARG A 1079 -7.47 20.73 -6.14
C ARG A 1079 -7.58 19.40 -5.40
N ALA A 1080 -6.92 18.34 -5.89
CA ALA A 1080 -6.99 17.01 -5.28
C ALA A 1080 -5.66 16.23 -5.45
N LEU A 1081 -4.76 16.33 -4.46
CA LEU A 1081 -3.62 15.41 -4.31
C LEU A 1081 -3.34 15.11 -2.82
N PRO A 1082 -3.20 13.84 -2.43
CA PRO A 1082 -2.54 13.45 -1.18
C PRO A 1082 -1.02 13.71 -1.21
N ASN A 1083 -0.40 13.61 -2.40
CA ASN A 1083 1.06 13.63 -2.60
C ASN A 1083 1.60 15.02 -3.00
N GLY A 1084 0.76 16.06 -2.99
CA GLY A 1084 1.08 17.37 -3.53
C GLY A 1084 2.08 18.17 -2.69
N LEU A 1085 2.58 19.27 -3.26
CA LEU A 1085 3.56 20.16 -2.63
C LEU A 1085 2.97 20.85 -1.39
N GLN A 1086 3.17 20.25 -0.21
CA GLN A 1086 2.74 20.78 1.08
C GLN A 1086 3.44 22.12 1.37
N ASP A 1087 2.70 23.12 1.84
CA ASP A 1087 3.23 24.47 2.07
C ASP A 1087 3.93 24.57 3.44
N ARG A 1088 4.99 23.78 3.61
CA ARG A 1088 5.85 23.76 4.80
C ARG A 1088 6.70 25.04 4.89
N PRO A 1089 6.98 25.58 6.10
CA PRO A 1089 7.94 26.66 6.27
C PRO A 1089 9.36 26.19 5.86
N ALA A 1090 10.29 27.14 5.70
CA ALA A 1090 11.72 26.82 5.62
C ALA A 1090 12.27 26.59 7.02
N HIS A 1091 13.20 25.66 7.18
CA HIS A 1091 13.78 25.29 8.48
C HIS A 1091 14.90 26.24 8.90
N ALA A 1092 15.17 26.36 10.20
CA ALA A 1092 16.32 27.11 10.70
C ALA A 1092 17.62 26.31 10.59
N SER A 1093 17.52 24.97 10.56
CA SER A 1093 18.65 24.07 10.30
C SER A 1093 18.25 22.85 9.47
N PHE A 1094 19.22 22.25 8.77
CA PHE A 1094 18.98 21.01 8.03
C PHE A 1094 18.66 19.82 8.95
N GLN A 1095 19.06 19.85 10.23
CA GLN A 1095 18.68 18.81 11.18
C GLN A 1095 17.18 18.87 11.47
N GLU A 1096 16.55 20.06 11.52
CA GLU A 1096 15.09 20.18 11.69
C GLU A 1096 14.31 19.60 10.49
N TYR A 1097 14.77 19.87 9.26
CA TYR A 1097 14.23 19.24 8.05
C TYR A 1097 14.35 17.70 8.12
N TYR A 1098 15.53 17.22 8.54
CA TYR A 1098 15.83 15.79 8.62
C TYR A 1098 15.02 15.10 9.72
N ASP A 1099 14.90 15.75 10.87
CA ASP A 1099 14.06 15.33 11.98
C ASP A 1099 12.60 15.27 11.54
N GLU A 1100 12.02 16.31 10.91
CA GLU A 1100 10.63 16.29 10.42
C GLU A 1100 10.37 15.09 9.49
N LYS A 1101 11.32 14.77 8.62
CA LYS A 1101 11.19 13.68 7.64
C LYS A 1101 11.24 12.26 8.23
N TYR A 1102 11.82 12.10 9.43
CA TYR A 1102 11.93 10.79 10.12
C TYR A 1102 11.25 10.75 11.49
N TYR A 1103 10.66 11.86 11.96
CA TYR A 1103 10.07 11.94 13.28
C TYR A 1103 8.80 11.09 13.38
N THR A 1104 8.89 10.05 14.19
CA THR A 1104 7.72 9.32 14.70
C THR A 1104 7.41 9.84 16.10
N LYS A 1105 6.12 10.12 16.38
CA LYS A 1105 5.68 10.60 17.69
C LYS A 1105 5.97 9.58 18.79
N ASP A 1106 6.30 10.06 19.99
CA ASP A 1106 6.46 9.21 21.17
C ASP A 1106 5.13 8.55 21.58
N ALA A 1107 5.20 7.32 22.11
CA ALA A 1107 4.08 6.69 22.80
C ALA A 1107 3.64 7.53 24.03
N PRO A 1108 2.35 7.52 24.39
CA PRO A 1108 1.85 8.29 25.54
C PRO A 1108 2.53 7.84 26.86
N PRO A 1109 2.75 8.76 27.82
CA PRO A 1109 3.48 8.45 29.05
C PRO A 1109 2.72 7.46 29.94
N ARG A 1110 3.46 6.50 30.51
CA ARG A 1110 2.92 5.47 31.42
C ARG A 1110 2.36 6.11 32.69
N ALA A 1111 1.14 5.73 33.08
CA ALA A 1111 0.50 6.26 34.29
C ALA A 1111 1.30 5.94 35.58
N PRO A 1112 1.38 6.87 36.55
CA PRO A 1112 2.10 6.63 37.79
C PRO A 1112 1.34 5.67 38.72
N PRO A 1113 2.01 4.74 39.42
CA PRO A 1113 1.36 3.81 40.34
C PRO A 1113 0.73 4.56 41.52
N ALA A 1114 -0.54 4.27 41.81
CA ALA A 1114 -1.31 4.96 42.85
C ALA A 1114 -0.69 4.77 44.25
N SER A 1115 -0.36 5.87 44.92
CA SER A 1115 0.22 5.85 46.26
C SER A 1115 -0.83 5.50 47.32
N LEU A 1116 -0.65 4.39 48.04
CA LEU A 1116 -1.54 3.95 49.12
C LEU A 1116 -1.62 5.02 50.24
N PRO A 1117 -2.82 5.47 50.63
CA PRO A 1117 -2.98 6.46 51.70
C PRO A 1117 -2.57 5.93 53.08
N VAL A 1118 -1.77 6.71 53.81
CA VAL A 1118 -1.45 6.43 55.22
C VAL A 1118 -2.68 6.76 56.10
N PRO A 1119 -3.12 5.86 57.00
CA PRO A 1119 -4.24 6.15 57.90
C PRO A 1119 -3.95 7.33 58.84
N ARG A 1120 -4.95 8.18 59.07
CA ARG A 1120 -4.99 9.15 60.17
C ARG A 1120 -6.23 8.88 61.02
N ASP A 1121 -6.04 8.85 62.34
CA ASP A 1121 -7.09 8.47 63.29
C ASP A 1121 -8.27 9.45 63.32
N ARG A 1122 -9.45 8.89 63.63
CA ARG A 1122 -10.69 9.66 63.80
C ARG A 1122 -10.81 10.14 65.24
N HIS A 1123 -11.02 11.44 65.42
CA HIS A 1123 -11.55 12.00 66.66
C HIS A 1123 -12.85 12.79 66.43
N ALA A 1124 -13.60 12.94 67.52
CA ALA A 1124 -15.04 13.19 67.54
C ALA A 1124 -15.45 14.64 67.19
N PRO A 1125 -16.72 14.88 66.80
CA PRO A 1125 -17.15 16.19 66.27
C PRO A 1125 -17.26 17.26 67.35
N LYS A 1126 -17.19 18.54 66.92
CA LYS A 1126 -17.54 19.69 67.75
C LYS A 1126 -18.56 20.61 67.06
N ILE A 1127 -19.37 21.24 67.91
CA ILE A 1127 -20.50 22.10 67.56
C ILE A 1127 -20.00 23.55 67.40
N SER A 1128 -20.53 24.28 66.42
CA SER A 1128 -20.31 25.73 66.22
C SER A 1128 -21.14 26.58 67.19
N PRO A 1129 -20.66 27.76 67.60
CA PRO A 1129 -21.19 28.96 66.92
C PRO A 1129 -20.19 30.12 66.71
N THR A 1130 -20.57 31.05 65.82
CA THR A 1130 -20.27 32.51 65.71
C THR A 1130 -19.20 33.14 66.64
N ASN A 1131 -18.36 34.10 66.21
CA ASN A 1131 -18.79 35.34 65.51
C ASN A 1131 -17.67 36.22 64.90
N SER A 1132 -18.06 37.01 63.87
CA SER A 1132 -17.71 38.42 63.51
C SER A 1132 -16.34 38.94 62.99
N PHE A 1133 -16.45 40.03 62.19
CA PHE A 1133 -15.49 41.10 61.77
C PHE A 1133 -14.48 40.98 60.58
N ALA A 1134 -15.04 41.04 59.35
CA ALA A 1134 -14.92 42.14 58.35
C ALA A 1134 -13.57 42.71 57.82
N SER A 1135 -13.39 42.64 56.48
CA SER A 1135 -13.19 43.78 55.51
C SER A 1135 -13.00 43.20 54.08
N SER A 1136 -13.93 43.38 53.12
CA SER A 1136 -14.07 44.47 52.12
C SER A 1136 -13.04 44.41 50.96
N VAL A 1137 -13.29 44.80 49.69
CA VAL A 1137 -14.28 45.70 49.05
C VAL A 1137 -14.67 45.21 47.62
N HIS A 1138 -15.97 45.30 47.24
CA HIS A 1138 -16.59 45.35 45.88
C HIS A 1138 -16.22 44.35 44.74
N SER A 1139 -17.11 44.02 43.78
CA SER A 1139 -18.58 44.17 43.67
C SER A 1139 -19.16 43.28 42.56
N THR A 1140 -20.33 42.66 42.82
CA THR A 1140 -21.26 42.11 41.82
C THR A 1140 -22.14 43.24 41.23
N ALA A 1141 -23.07 43.13 40.28
CA ALA A 1141 -23.81 42.03 39.60
C ALA A 1141 -24.48 42.64 38.30
N PRO A 1142 -25.62 42.17 37.73
CA PRO A 1142 -26.20 40.82 37.59
C PRO A 1142 -26.70 40.50 36.14
N THR A 1143 -27.24 39.28 35.96
CA THR A 1143 -28.24 38.85 34.94
C THR A 1143 -29.65 39.46 35.21
N PRO A 1144 -30.76 39.28 34.43
CA PRO A 1144 -31.08 38.18 33.48
C PRO A 1144 -32.00 38.48 32.24
N SER A 1145 -32.40 37.39 31.56
CA SER A 1145 -33.70 37.11 30.87
C SER A 1145 -34.13 37.84 29.56
N VAL A 1146 -34.11 37.08 28.44
CA VAL A 1146 -35.28 36.56 27.67
C VAL A 1146 -36.43 37.56 27.36
N LYS A 1147 -36.83 37.87 26.10
CA LYS A 1147 -37.42 36.99 25.03
C LYS A 1147 -37.66 37.78 23.71
N GLU A 1148 -37.78 37.08 22.55
CA GLU A 1148 -38.54 37.43 21.29
C GLU A 1148 -38.38 38.82 20.59
N GLU A 1149 -38.58 39.05 19.28
CA GLU A 1149 -38.52 38.26 18.03
C GLU A 1149 -38.47 39.24 16.79
N LYS A 1150 -38.27 38.73 15.56
CA LYS A 1150 -38.53 39.37 14.22
C LYS A 1150 -37.59 40.47 13.63
N LYS A 1151 -36.72 39.99 12.73
CA LYS A 1151 -36.60 40.37 11.28
C LYS A 1151 -36.25 41.82 10.81
N LYS A 1152 -35.10 41.89 10.10
CA LYS A 1152 -34.81 42.49 8.77
C LYS A 1152 -34.22 43.93 8.61
N LYS A 1153 -33.00 43.91 8.03
CA LYS A 1153 -32.48 44.64 6.84
C LYS A 1153 -31.73 46.01 6.98
N LYS A 1154 -30.47 45.93 6.51
CA LYS A 1154 -29.69 46.86 5.65
C LYS A 1154 -28.96 48.07 6.27
N GLY A 1155 -27.80 48.40 5.65
CA GLY A 1155 -26.73 49.28 6.14
C GLY A 1155 -25.70 48.47 6.94
N GLY A 1156 -24.40 48.37 6.61
CA GLY A 1156 -23.56 49.17 5.71
C GLY A 1156 -22.90 50.32 6.49
N LEU A 1157 -21.56 50.44 6.59
CA LEU A 1157 -20.53 50.21 5.56
C LEU A 1157 -19.13 49.85 6.15
N PHE A 1158 -18.33 49.16 5.33
CA PHE A 1158 -16.85 49.08 5.27
C PHE A 1158 -15.94 48.66 6.45
N ARG A 1159 -15.16 47.60 6.14
CA ARG A 1159 -13.72 47.35 6.39
C ARG A 1159 -13.21 47.19 7.85
N PHE A 1160 -12.24 46.32 8.10
CA PHE A 1160 -11.51 45.39 7.20
C PHE A 1160 -11.99 43.95 7.37
#